data_AF-A0A512NI13-F1
#
_entry.id   AF-A0A512NI13-F1
#
_cell.length_a   1.000
_cell.length_b   1.000
_cell.length_c   1.000
_cell.angle_alpha   90.00
_cell.angle_beta   90.00
_cell.angle_gamma   90.00
#
_symmetry.space_group_name_H-M   'P 1'
#
loop_
_entity.id
_entity.type
_entity.pdbx_description
1 polymer ?
#
loop_
_entity_poly.entity_id
_entity_poly.type
_entity_poly.pdbx_seq_one_letter_code
_entity_poly.pdbx_strand_id
1 'polypeptide(L)'
;MAKSLDAYNAKRDFSKTPEPPGRRAAKPGNSYVIQKHAARRLHYDFRLELDGVLKSWAVPEGPSLVAGKKRLAVATEDHPLDYGGFEGVIPEGQYGSGTVMIWDQGTWAPDFDPEFGYKKGHLKFHLNGKKLKGQWHLVRMKPKPREKNENWLLFKSDDEAARPAGDPDITKEKPNSAATGRSIEAIAREKDRLWASGQGEITETKKKRRRKSAVDAAAIAKAKATPMPGYIEPSLATATETAPSGKDWLHEIKHDGYRLQAHLENGRVKLFSRQGLDWTERFPVVAHALADVPVKLAIIDGEVVVQTATGVASFPMLVDALKNGSGDTLFYGFDLLYLDGHDLRDAPLVARKQALAALLAETGSDRLRYSDHIVGDGDAVFRHASRLGLEGIISKQATAPYRSGRVKTWLKVKSSQSDPFVIAGYVPSTVDPKSVGALVLGEYAGNRLVPVGHCGSGFTAASARELWQRLDPLRTTKPPLKDETAPPKGVRWVEPVLSAEIEYRGRTGGGLIRHAVFRELVEGTVENRRPDRSAKRGVEGPSHNDKRPVVERRSLHSASLRSGRREAELPVRLTNPGRLLWPDQGITKQGLAEFYGEIADWILPHLVGRPLSLLRHPEGINEKGFFQKHAWAGLGDSVRQLPVPNDDQLMLVIDDLAGLLELVQASVLEIHPWGAKAERPELPDRVTIDLDPGDNVPWQRVIDAAHDVRRRLAALKLESFVKTTGGKGLHVVFPLTPQADWDTVKAFAQSIASAMAADRPDLYTDNMAKSGRRGRIFVDYLRNGMGATAIGAYSTRAREGAPVSVPLAWDELGENIRSNHFTLLTLPKRLAFLDHDPWEGLASLKQSLPGATVNVPTKAELAAYWKKVAKQALVHLARRPLKLVGSTPGKPPKAVRKAGDDRFWIDSVDGLLGLVEMGAVELHAANVTIDDPERPDMLVFSVNAADVALRLHTLLKAEGLESWPKLTGGRELHVMVPIEPDLNAQEALRYSEQLASRLAKANIDCRYNRPGATAVAAFSPRALAGFPIAAPVDWAELQRGIAPDAFTMKQPRGKAETSA
;
A
#
# COMPACT_ATOMS: atom_id res chain seq x y z
N MET A 1 -37.61 16.57 28.97
CA MET A 1 -36.56 15.85 29.72
C MET A 1 -37.25 14.89 30.70
N ALA A 2 -36.62 13.73 30.98
CA ALA A 2 -37.15 12.50 31.62
C ALA A 2 -38.10 11.66 30.73
N LYS A 3 -37.66 10.43 30.31
CA LYS A 3 -38.48 9.28 29.84
C LYS A 3 -37.74 8.11 29.13
N SER A 4 -36.41 8.06 29.04
CA SER A 4 -35.75 7.05 28.19
C SER A 4 -35.77 5.62 28.77
N LEU A 5 -35.53 5.42 30.07
CA LEU A 5 -35.40 4.07 30.67
C LEU A 5 -36.58 3.61 31.55
N ASP A 6 -37.61 4.43 31.72
CA ASP A 6 -38.75 4.12 32.61
C ASP A 6 -39.52 2.89 32.12
N ALA A 7 -39.69 2.76 30.80
CA ALA A 7 -40.31 1.60 30.18
C ALA A 7 -39.46 0.31 30.35
N TYR A 8 -38.13 0.43 30.38
CA TYR A 8 -37.23 -0.69 30.63
C TYR A 8 -37.35 -1.17 32.08
N ASN A 9 -37.34 -0.24 33.04
CA ASN A 9 -37.45 -0.53 34.47
C ASN A 9 -38.84 -1.07 34.85
N ALA A 10 -39.92 -0.51 34.29
CA ALA A 10 -41.29 -0.94 34.61
C ALA A 10 -41.63 -2.37 34.15
N LYS A 11 -40.88 -2.92 33.19
CA LYS A 11 -41.11 -4.26 32.62
C LYS A 11 -40.34 -5.37 33.34
N ARG A 12 -39.46 -5.06 34.30
CA ARG A 12 -38.50 -6.00 34.89
C ARG A 12 -38.59 -6.03 36.42
N ASP A 13 -38.46 -7.23 36.97
CA ASP A 13 -38.30 -7.45 38.41
C ASP A 13 -36.83 -7.82 38.67
N PHE A 14 -36.00 -6.83 39.02
CA PHE A 14 -34.55 -7.01 39.24
C PHE A 14 -34.20 -7.88 40.45
N SER A 15 -35.19 -8.29 41.26
CA SER A 15 -34.99 -9.32 42.28
C SER A 15 -34.98 -10.74 41.70
N LYS A 16 -35.45 -10.91 40.45
CA LYS A 16 -35.62 -12.21 39.78
C LYS A 16 -34.87 -12.32 38.46
N THR A 17 -34.56 -11.21 37.80
CA THR A 17 -33.76 -11.20 36.57
C THR A 17 -32.30 -10.83 36.87
N PRO A 18 -31.31 -11.49 36.23
CA PRO A 18 -29.90 -11.10 36.31
C PRO A 18 -29.56 -9.86 35.45
N GLU A 19 -30.55 -9.24 34.81
CA GLU A 19 -30.38 -8.03 34.01
C GLU A 19 -30.08 -6.79 34.90
N PRO A 20 -29.21 -5.86 34.46
CA PRO A 20 -28.88 -4.66 35.23
C PRO A 20 -30.05 -3.65 35.31
N PRO A 21 -30.19 -2.92 36.45
CA PRO A 21 -31.19 -1.87 36.59
C PRO A 21 -30.89 -0.66 35.69
N GLY A 22 -31.94 -0.02 35.15
CA GLY A 22 -31.82 1.08 34.21
C GLY A 22 -31.37 2.39 34.85
N ARG A 23 -30.10 2.75 34.66
CA ARG A 23 -29.56 4.09 34.95
C ARG A 23 -28.96 4.69 33.67
N ARG A 24 -29.18 5.99 33.47
CA ARG A 24 -28.60 6.73 32.34
C ARG A 24 -27.16 7.12 32.68
N ALA A 25 -26.24 6.95 31.73
CA ALA A 25 -24.85 7.34 31.93
C ALA A 25 -24.69 8.88 31.81
N ALA A 26 -23.73 9.43 32.56
CA ALA A 26 -23.48 10.88 32.61
C ALA A 26 -22.70 11.43 31.39
N LYS A 27 -22.08 10.55 30.58
CA LYS A 27 -21.31 10.94 29.40
C LYS A 27 -21.69 10.05 28.20
N PRO A 28 -21.90 10.63 27.01
CA PRO A 28 -22.14 9.86 25.79
C PRO A 28 -20.83 9.23 25.29
N GLY A 29 -20.89 7.95 24.94
CA GLY A 29 -19.87 7.19 24.21
C GLY A 29 -20.36 6.79 22.81
N ASN A 30 -19.61 5.88 22.18
CA ASN A 30 -19.86 5.43 20.82
C ASN A 30 -19.92 3.89 20.72
N SER A 31 -20.37 3.22 21.78
CA SER A 31 -20.46 1.76 21.79
C SER A 31 -21.64 1.25 20.97
N TYR A 32 -21.50 0.05 20.41
CA TYR A 32 -22.61 -0.70 19.86
C TYR A 32 -22.51 -2.17 20.24
N VAL A 33 -23.65 -2.83 20.28
CA VAL A 33 -23.75 -4.25 20.60
C VAL A 33 -24.88 -4.89 19.81
N ILE A 34 -24.70 -6.15 19.45
CA ILE A 34 -25.74 -7.00 18.88
C ILE A 34 -25.89 -8.22 19.76
N GLN A 35 -27.05 -8.39 20.38
CA GLN A 35 -27.35 -9.55 21.20
C GLN A 35 -28.22 -10.54 20.43
N LYS A 36 -27.78 -11.79 20.29
CA LYS A 36 -28.60 -12.87 19.76
C LYS A 36 -29.45 -13.43 20.88
N HIS A 37 -30.77 -13.33 20.74
CA HIS A 37 -31.72 -13.63 21.80
C HIS A 37 -32.62 -14.81 21.41
N ALA A 38 -32.41 -15.95 22.06
CA ALA A 38 -33.23 -17.15 21.95
C ALA A 38 -34.44 -17.06 22.91
N ALA A 39 -35.34 -16.11 22.64
CA ALA A 39 -36.65 -16.02 23.29
C ALA A 39 -37.66 -16.95 22.61
N ARG A 40 -38.98 -16.68 22.73
CA ARG A 40 -40.04 -17.41 21.99
C ARG A 40 -39.76 -17.55 20.49
N ARG A 41 -39.11 -16.54 19.90
CA ARG A 41 -38.54 -16.57 18.55
C ARG A 41 -37.12 -16.03 18.61
N LEU A 42 -36.20 -16.69 17.91
CA LEU A 42 -34.82 -16.24 17.78
C LEU A 42 -34.78 -14.91 17.00
N HIS A 43 -34.09 -13.92 17.55
CA HIS A 43 -33.85 -12.64 16.89
C HIS A 43 -32.51 -12.05 17.34
N TYR A 44 -32.09 -10.97 16.68
CA TYR A 44 -30.87 -10.23 16.98
C TYR A 44 -31.24 -8.81 17.39
N ASP A 45 -31.00 -8.45 18.64
CA ASP A 45 -31.19 -7.09 19.14
C ASP A 45 -29.99 -6.23 18.75
N PHE A 46 -30.18 -5.37 17.75
CA PHE A 46 -29.19 -4.40 17.29
C PHE A 46 -29.29 -3.12 18.14
N ARG A 47 -28.17 -2.69 18.74
CA ARG A 47 -28.19 -1.59 19.71
C ARG A 47 -27.05 -0.60 19.47
N LEU A 48 -27.39 0.69 19.43
CA LEU A 48 -26.44 1.80 19.33
C LEU A 48 -26.51 2.67 20.59
N GLU A 49 -25.36 3.00 21.16
CA GLU A 49 -25.29 4.03 22.19
C GLU A 49 -25.57 5.40 21.59
N LEU A 50 -26.64 6.05 22.05
CA LEU A 50 -27.01 7.41 21.68
C LEU A 50 -27.74 8.07 22.85
N ASP A 51 -27.35 9.29 23.19
CA ASP A 51 -27.97 10.06 24.28
C ASP A 51 -27.83 9.38 25.66
N GLY A 52 -26.73 8.66 25.89
CA GLY A 52 -26.40 8.01 27.18
C GLY A 52 -27.20 6.74 27.49
N VAL A 53 -27.84 6.15 26.47
CA VAL A 53 -28.60 4.90 26.52
C VAL A 53 -28.36 4.07 25.24
N LEU A 54 -28.72 2.79 25.26
CA LEU A 54 -28.74 1.94 24.07
C LEU A 54 -30.09 2.03 23.37
N LYS A 55 -30.15 2.69 22.21
CA LYS A 55 -31.28 2.63 21.27
C LYS A 55 -31.31 1.24 20.65
N SER A 56 -32.48 0.60 20.62
CA SER A 56 -32.58 -0.84 20.36
C SER A 56 -33.59 -1.22 19.29
N TRP A 57 -33.23 -2.19 18.46
CA TRP A 57 -34.08 -2.77 17.42
C TRP A 57 -33.94 -4.29 17.35
N ALA A 58 -35.06 -4.99 17.40
CA ALA A 58 -35.10 -6.44 17.16
C ALA A 58 -35.07 -6.73 15.64
N VAL A 59 -34.07 -7.49 15.20
CA VAL A 59 -33.83 -7.90 13.81
C VAL A 59 -34.02 -9.42 13.71
N PRO A 60 -35.20 -9.94 13.30
CA PRO A 60 -35.52 -11.37 13.36
C PRO A 60 -34.56 -12.26 12.56
N GLU A 61 -34.19 -11.82 11.35
CA GLU A 61 -33.27 -12.57 10.47
C GLU A 61 -31.80 -12.21 10.70
N GLY A 62 -31.53 -11.32 11.66
CA GLY A 62 -30.21 -10.76 11.93
C GLY A 62 -29.65 -9.87 10.81
N PRO A 63 -28.50 -9.22 11.07
CA PRO A 63 -27.83 -8.38 10.09
C PRO A 63 -27.35 -9.21 8.90
N SER A 64 -27.37 -8.61 7.71
CA SER A 64 -26.83 -9.22 6.50
C SER A 64 -25.64 -8.40 6.02
N LEU A 65 -24.52 -9.06 5.71
CA LEU A 65 -23.41 -8.40 5.02
C LEU A 65 -23.69 -8.20 3.52
N VAL A 66 -24.73 -8.82 2.95
CA VAL A 66 -25.12 -8.56 1.57
C VAL A 66 -25.58 -7.12 1.40
N ALA A 67 -24.86 -6.35 0.57
CA ALA A 67 -25.15 -4.93 0.32
C ALA A 67 -26.59 -4.75 -0.17
N GLY A 68 -27.30 -3.77 0.40
CA GLY A 68 -28.68 -3.46 0.02
C GLY A 68 -29.74 -4.51 0.42
N LYS A 69 -29.36 -5.66 1.00
CA LYS A 69 -30.32 -6.64 1.52
C LYS A 69 -30.98 -6.09 2.80
N LYS A 70 -32.19 -5.59 2.63
CA LYS A 70 -33.00 -4.95 3.69
C LYS A 70 -33.48 -5.98 4.70
N ARG A 71 -33.11 -5.79 5.97
CA ARG A 71 -33.60 -6.56 7.12
C ARG A 71 -34.56 -5.70 7.92
N LEU A 72 -35.72 -6.25 8.26
CA LEU A 72 -36.66 -5.58 9.15
C LEU A 72 -36.04 -5.45 10.54
N ALA A 73 -36.06 -4.24 11.09
CA ALA A 73 -35.57 -3.89 12.42
C ALA A 73 -36.71 -3.19 13.18
N VAL A 74 -37.28 -3.83 14.18
CA VAL A 74 -38.43 -3.32 14.94
C VAL A 74 -37.91 -2.61 16.18
N ALA A 75 -38.19 -1.31 16.33
CA ALA A 75 -37.71 -0.56 17.50
C ALA A 75 -38.34 -1.08 18.80
N THR A 76 -37.53 -1.23 19.84
CA THR A 76 -37.94 -1.66 21.19
C THR A 76 -37.66 -0.55 22.20
N GLU A 77 -37.97 -0.75 23.49
CA GLU A 77 -37.54 0.20 24.54
C GLU A 77 -36.01 0.42 24.56
N ASP A 78 -35.59 1.60 25.01
CA ASP A 78 -34.17 1.89 25.26
C ASP A 78 -33.64 1.03 26.42
N HIS A 79 -32.35 0.71 26.42
CA HIS A 79 -31.71 -0.10 27.47
C HIS A 79 -30.55 0.67 28.13
N PRO A 80 -30.21 0.40 29.39
CA PRO A 80 -29.04 1.00 30.02
C PRO A 80 -27.75 0.53 29.35
N LEU A 81 -26.68 1.32 29.39
CA LEU A 81 -25.40 0.96 28.77
C LEU A 81 -24.82 -0.34 29.36
N ASP A 82 -24.98 -0.53 30.68
CA ASP A 82 -24.54 -1.74 31.38
C ASP A 82 -25.17 -3.03 30.82
N TYR A 83 -26.36 -2.92 30.20
CA TYR A 83 -27.02 -4.05 29.54
C TYR A 83 -26.23 -4.56 28.34
N GLY A 84 -25.42 -3.71 27.69
CA GLY A 84 -24.62 -4.10 26.54
C GLY A 84 -23.56 -5.16 26.87
N GLY A 85 -23.18 -5.29 28.14
CA GLY A 85 -22.28 -6.34 28.64
C GLY A 85 -22.99 -7.61 29.10
N PHE A 86 -24.33 -7.68 29.04
CA PHE A 86 -25.09 -8.82 29.54
C PHE A 86 -25.10 -10.00 28.55
N GLU A 87 -24.65 -11.16 29.02
CA GLU A 87 -24.74 -12.47 28.37
C GLU A 87 -25.16 -13.51 29.41
N GLY A 88 -26.27 -14.22 29.18
CA GLY A 88 -26.82 -15.13 30.18
C GLY A 88 -28.22 -15.64 29.85
N VAL A 89 -28.89 -16.26 30.84
CA VAL A 89 -30.26 -16.78 30.70
C VAL A 89 -31.21 -15.92 31.52
N ILE A 90 -32.24 -15.38 30.86
CA ILE A 90 -33.35 -14.68 31.52
C ILE A 90 -34.39 -15.75 31.93
N PRO A 91 -34.74 -15.85 33.23
CA PRO A 91 -35.63 -16.91 33.73
C PRO A 91 -37.02 -16.94 33.07
N GLU A 92 -37.64 -18.12 33.07
CA GLU A 92 -38.99 -18.29 32.56
C GLU A 92 -40.01 -17.46 33.35
N GLY A 93 -40.99 -16.87 32.67
CA GLY A 93 -41.98 -15.97 33.28
C GLY A 93 -41.53 -14.51 33.46
N GLN A 94 -40.24 -14.22 33.25
CA GLN A 94 -39.74 -12.83 33.17
C GLN A 94 -39.93 -12.25 31.77
N TYR A 95 -40.05 -10.92 31.69
CA TYR A 95 -40.14 -10.22 30.41
C TYR A 95 -38.85 -10.44 29.60
N GLY A 96 -38.98 -10.99 28.39
CA GLY A 96 -37.81 -11.37 27.57
C GLY A 96 -37.17 -12.70 27.96
N SER A 97 -37.89 -13.63 28.59
CA SER A 97 -37.36 -14.95 28.95
C SER A 97 -36.67 -15.66 27.76
N GLY A 98 -35.46 -16.16 27.97
CA GLY A 98 -34.65 -16.77 26.91
C GLY A 98 -33.15 -16.63 27.18
N THR A 99 -32.34 -17.22 26.30
CA THR A 99 -30.87 -17.09 26.37
C THR A 99 -30.43 -15.89 25.53
N VAL A 100 -29.65 -15.00 26.15
CA VAL A 100 -29.08 -13.81 25.52
C VAL A 100 -27.57 -14.01 25.35
N MET A 101 -27.10 -13.88 24.11
CA MET A 101 -25.68 -13.95 23.73
C MET A 101 -25.22 -12.62 23.17
N ILE A 102 -24.03 -12.13 23.54
CA ILE A 102 -23.41 -11.01 22.82
C ILE A 102 -22.85 -11.54 21.49
N TRP A 103 -23.62 -11.39 20.42
CA TRP A 103 -23.26 -11.90 19.10
C TRP A 103 -22.25 -11.01 18.40
N ASP A 104 -22.30 -9.69 18.58
CA ASP A 104 -21.27 -8.76 18.12
C ASP A 104 -21.17 -7.56 19.06
N GLN A 105 -20.01 -6.91 19.10
CA GLN A 105 -19.77 -5.70 19.90
C GLN A 105 -18.63 -4.88 19.30
N GLY A 106 -18.66 -3.58 19.53
CA GLY A 106 -17.60 -2.67 19.09
C GLY A 106 -17.96 -1.21 19.25
N THR A 107 -17.41 -0.37 18.38
CA THR A 107 -17.75 1.06 18.31
C THR A 107 -18.46 1.39 17.00
N TRP A 108 -19.28 2.43 17.04
CA TRP A 108 -19.93 2.98 15.85
C TRP A 108 -19.57 4.45 15.67
N ALA A 109 -19.54 4.92 14.42
CA ALA A 109 -19.26 6.31 14.08
C ALA A 109 -20.29 6.80 13.06
N PRO A 110 -21.11 7.82 13.38
CA PRO A 110 -22.10 8.33 12.46
C PRO A 110 -21.47 9.21 11.37
N ASP A 111 -22.03 9.19 10.16
CA ASP A 111 -21.54 10.00 9.03
C ASP A 111 -21.94 11.49 9.16
N PHE A 112 -22.92 11.78 10.02
CA PHE A 112 -23.45 13.11 10.32
C PHE A 112 -24.06 13.11 11.73
N ASP A 113 -24.63 14.23 12.18
CA ASP A 113 -25.24 14.33 13.52
C ASP A 113 -26.26 13.17 13.78
N PRO A 114 -25.94 12.25 14.71
CA PRO A 114 -26.75 11.07 14.96
C PRO A 114 -28.09 11.39 15.63
N GLU A 115 -28.19 12.47 16.41
CA GLU A 115 -29.46 12.87 17.01
C GLU A 115 -30.43 13.37 15.95
N PHE A 116 -29.94 14.20 15.03
CA PHE A 116 -30.69 14.66 13.88
C PHE A 116 -31.11 13.48 12.98
N GLY A 117 -30.19 12.57 12.66
CA GLY A 117 -30.48 11.38 11.85
C GLY A 117 -31.52 10.46 12.46
N TYR A 118 -31.43 10.19 13.77
CA TYR A 118 -32.41 9.38 14.49
C TYR A 118 -33.80 10.02 14.46
N LYS A 119 -33.91 11.33 14.72
CA LYS A 119 -35.17 12.09 14.65
C LYS A 119 -35.76 12.13 13.24
N LYS A 120 -34.93 12.25 12.21
CA LYS A 120 -35.35 12.22 10.79
C LYS A 120 -35.66 10.83 10.27
N GLY A 121 -35.35 9.78 11.03
CA GLY A 121 -35.60 8.40 10.63
C GLY A 121 -34.58 7.87 9.61
N HIS A 122 -33.38 8.43 9.56
CA HIS A 122 -32.29 7.92 8.71
C HIS A 122 -30.97 8.09 9.44
N LEU A 123 -30.37 6.96 9.84
CA LEU A 123 -29.02 6.89 10.36
C LEU A 123 -28.12 6.24 9.31
N LYS A 124 -27.00 6.89 9.05
CA LYS A 124 -25.90 6.35 8.24
C LYS A 124 -24.64 6.39 9.09
N PHE A 125 -24.00 5.23 9.26
CA PHE A 125 -22.92 5.09 10.22
C PHE A 125 -22.00 3.93 9.88
N HIS A 126 -20.79 3.97 10.42
CA HIS A 126 -19.80 2.90 10.34
C HIS A 126 -19.80 2.09 11.62
N LEU A 127 -19.78 0.77 11.50
CA LEU A 127 -19.53 -0.16 12.59
C LEU A 127 -18.07 -0.63 12.53
N ASN A 128 -17.43 -0.68 13.69
CA ASN A 128 -16.17 -1.36 13.89
C ASN A 128 -16.33 -2.37 15.03
N GLY A 129 -16.94 -3.52 14.73
CA GLY A 129 -17.05 -4.61 15.69
C GLY A 129 -16.30 -5.86 15.26
N LYS A 130 -16.43 -6.89 16.09
CA LYS A 130 -15.73 -8.17 15.91
C LYS A 130 -16.25 -8.93 14.68
N LYS A 131 -17.53 -8.76 14.30
CA LYS A 131 -18.13 -9.43 13.14
C LYS A 131 -18.58 -8.46 12.05
N LEU A 132 -19.30 -7.41 12.41
CA LEU A 132 -19.79 -6.39 11.50
C LEU A 132 -18.79 -5.24 11.44
N LYS A 133 -18.40 -4.92 10.20
CA LYS A 133 -17.52 -3.80 9.89
C LYS A 133 -18.14 -2.95 8.77
N GLY A 134 -17.57 -1.78 8.55
CA GLY A 134 -17.95 -0.89 7.45
C GLY A 134 -19.25 -0.12 7.72
N GLN A 135 -19.78 0.49 6.68
CA GLN A 135 -20.93 1.39 6.68
C GLN A 135 -22.26 0.65 6.59
N TRP A 136 -23.25 1.15 7.32
CA TRP A 136 -24.59 0.63 7.47
C TRP A 136 -25.61 1.76 7.42
N HIS A 137 -26.82 1.38 7.02
CA HIS A 137 -27.99 2.25 7.03
C HIS A 137 -29.06 1.68 7.94
N LEU A 138 -29.69 2.55 8.72
CA LEU A 138 -30.90 2.27 9.46
C LEU A 138 -31.96 3.33 9.09
N VAL A 139 -33.00 2.91 8.37
CA VAL A 139 -34.00 3.82 7.78
C VAL A 139 -35.40 3.50 8.31
N ARG A 140 -36.08 4.47 8.90
CA ARG A 140 -37.43 4.37 9.47
C ARG A 140 -38.46 4.33 8.34
N MET A 141 -39.38 3.36 8.41
CA MET A 141 -40.47 3.23 7.46
C MET A 141 -41.64 4.15 7.83
N LYS A 142 -42.43 4.57 6.83
CA LYS A 142 -43.69 5.26 7.10
C LYS A 142 -44.67 4.29 7.78
N PRO A 143 -45.31 4.68 8.90
CA PRO A 143 -46.25 3.81 9.61
C PRO A 143 -47.47 3.51 8.73
N LYS A 144 -47.91 2.25 8.70
CA LYS A 144 -49.17 1.86 8.06
C LYS A 144 -50.36 2.07 9.01
N PRO A 145 -51.59 2.30 8.49
CA PRO A 145 -52.78 2.39 9.32
C PRO A 145 -52.94 1.11 10.18
N ARG A 146 -53.11 1.28 11.51
CA ARG A 146 -53.20 0.22 12.55
C ARG A 146 -51.87 -0.41 13.02
N GLU A 147 -50.72 0.08 12.58
CA GLU A 147 -49.41 -0.42 13.02
C GLU A 147 -48.97 0.27 14.33
N LYS A 148 -48.71 -0.52 15.39
CA LYS A 148 -48.35 0.00 16.73
C LYS A 148 -46.85 0.18 16.99
N ASN A 149 -45.99 -0.42 16.16
CA ASN A 149 -44.54 -0.45 16.37
C ASN A 149 -43.80 0.40 15.33
N GLU A 150 -42.73 1.08 15.73
CA GLU A 150 -41.86 1.81 14.79
C GLU A 150 -40.94 0.83 14.03
N ASN A 151 -41.23 0.62 12.74
CA ASN A 151 -40.46 -0.27 11.88
C ASN A 151 -39.33 0.48 11.14
N TRP A 152 -38.16 -0.15 11.13
CA TRP A 152 -36.96 0.32 10.45
C TRP A 152 -36.41 -0.76 9.52
N LEU A 153 -35.52 -0.36 8.62
CA LEU A 153 -34.75 -1.24 7.75
C LEU A 153 -33.28 -1.08 8.06
N LEU A 154 -32.64 -2.16 8.49
CA LEU A 154 -31.20 -2.29 8.62
C LEU A 154 -30.64 -2.91 7.33
N PHE A 155 -29.67 -2.26 6.70
CA PHE A 155 -28.96 -2.86 5.57
C PHE A 155 -27.53 -2.35 5.47
N LYS A 156 -26.69 -3.21 4.91
CA LYS A 156 -25.29 -2.95 4.68
C LYS A 156 -25.11 -2.03 3.46
N SER A 157 -24.28 -1.00 3.59
CA SER A 157 -23.81 -0.21 2.43
C SER A 157 -22.90 -1.04 1.55
N ASP A 158 -22.83 -0.71 0.27
CA ASP A 158 -21.85 -1.33 -0.62
C ASP A 158 -20.45 -0.75 -0.37
N ASP A 159 -19.70 -1.41 0.52
CA ASP A 159 -18.31 -1.09 0.84
C ASP A 159 -17.48 -2.37 1.00
N GLU A 160 -16.20 -2.21 1.36
CA GLU A 160 -15.22 -3.30 1.48
C GLU A 160 -15.64 -4.43 2.45
N ALA A 161 -16.50 -4.16 3.44
CA ALA A 161 -17.00 -5.15 4.38
C ALA A 161 -18.31 -5.83 3.93
N ALA A 162 -18.89 -5.44 2.79
CA ALA A 162 -20.09 -6.05 2.24
C ALA A 162 -19.79 -7.33 1.43
N ARG A 163 -20.71 -8.30 1.51
CA ARG A 163 -20.63 -9.60 0.85
C ARG A 163 -21.53 -9.71 -0.39
N PRO A 164 -21.22 -10.57 -1.37
CA PRO A 164 -22.12 -10.91 -2.47
C PRO A 164 -23.38 -11.68 -2.02
N ALA A 165 -24.44 -11.65 -2.82
CA ALA A 165 -25.74 -12.25 -2.47
C ALA A 165 -25.73 -13.79 -2.32
N GLY A 166 -24.69 -14.47 -2.81
CA GLY A 166 -24.52 -15.92 -2.72
C GLY A 166 -23.71 -16.40 -1.50
N ASP A 167 -23.09 -15.49 -0.74
CA ASP A 167 -22.28 -15.87 0.41
C ASP A 167 -23.15 -16.41 1.56
N PRO A 168 -22.61 -17.34 2.38
CA PRO A 168 -23.28 -17.76 3.62
C PRO A 168 -23.63 -16.57 4.51
N ASP A 169 -24.84 -16.62 5.07
CA ASP A 169 -25.32 -15.60 6.01
C ASP A 169 -24.37 -15.52 7.21
N ILE A 170 -23.90 -14.31 7.53
CA ILE A 170 -22.93 -14.06 8.62
C ILE A 170 -23.43 -14.62 9.97
N THR A 171 -24.75 -14.62 10.16
CA THR A 171 -25.42 -15.15 11.35
C THR A 171 -25.26 -16.66 11.51
N LYS A 172 -25.05 -17.38 10.40
CA LYS A 172 -24.79 -18.83 10.33
C LYS A 172 -23.30 -19.16 10.32
N GLU A 173 -22.47 -18.37 9.64
CA GLU A 173 -21.01 -18.57 9.57
C GLU A 173 -20.32 -18.27 10.90
N LYS A 174 -20.75 -17.21 11.59
CA LYS A 174 -20.18 -16.80 12.89
C LYS A 174 -21.26 -16.84 13.97
N PRO A 175 -21.76 -18.02 14.37
CA PRO A 175 -22.90 -18.14 15.28
C PRO A 175 -22.57 -17.88 16.74
N ASN A 176 -21.29 -17.90 17.14
CA ASN A 176 -20.82 -17.90 18.52
C ASN A 176 -20.64 -16.49 19.13
N SER A 177 -20.58 -16.38 20.46
CA SER A 177 -20.43 -15.12 21.19
C SER A 177 -19.17 -14.35 20.77
N ALA A 178 -19.30 -13.06 20.52
CA ALA A 178 -18.18 -12.14 20.32
C ALA A 178 -17.47 -11.81 21.64
N ALA A 179 -18.13 -11.97 22.79
CA ALA A 179 -17.53 -11.76 24.10
C ALA A 179 -16.77 -13.01 24.57
N THR A 180 -17.39 -14.20 24.46
CA THR A 180 -16.87 -15.43 25.09
C THR A 180 -16.51 -16.55 24.11
N GLY A 181 -16.81 -16.42 22.81
CA GLY A 181 -16.59 -17.47 21.82
C GLY A 181 -17.54 -18.67 21.92
N ARG A 182 -18.48 -18.69 22.89
CA ARG A 182 -19.40 -19.81 23.15
C ARG A 182 -20.60 -19.85 22.19
N SER A 183 -21.21 -21.02 21.98
CA SER A 183 -22.49 -21.13 21.25
C SER A 183 -23.68 -20.79 22.16
N ILE A 184 -24.85 -20.51 21.58
CA ILE A 184 -26.03 -20.11 22.37
C ILE A 184 -26.58 -21.27 23.21
N GLU A 185 -26.42 -22.49 22.69
CA GLU A 185 -26.74 -23.72 23.42
C GLU A 185 -25.75 -23.99 24.55
N ALA A 186 -24.47 -23.60 24.39
CA ALA A 186 -23.49 -23.70 25.46
C ALA A 186 -23.82 -22.74 26.61
N ILE A 187 -24.19 -21.50 26.30
CA ILE A 187 -24.64 -20.51 27.29
C ILE A 187 -25.93 -20.99 27.98
N ALA A 188 -26.86 -21.60 27.23
CA ALA A 188 -28.09 -22.16 27.80
C ALA A 188 -27.88 -23.39 28.72
N ARG A 189 -26.82 -24.17 28.49
CA ARG A 189 -26.49 -25.39 29.26
C ARG A 189 -25.76 -25.10 30.56
N GLU A 190 -25.02 -24.00 30.66
CA GLU A 190 -24.30 -23.59 31.88
C GLU A 190 -25.20 -22.80 32.83
N LYS A 191 -26.36 -23.36 33.21
CA LYS A 191 -27.21 -22.80 34.28
C LYS A 191 -26.49 -22.71 35.65
N ASP A 192 -25.33 -23.34 35.81
CA ASP A 192 -24.67 -23.54 37.11
C ASP A 192 -23.63 -22.49 37.51
N ARG A 193 -23.46 -21.41 36.73
CA ARG A 193 -22.63 -20.27 37.17
C ARG A 193 -23.26 -18.97 36.71
N LEU A 194 -24.24 -18.48 37.48
CA LEU A 194 -24.44 -17.07 37.83
C LEU A 194 -25.65 -16.98 38.79
N TRP A 195 -25.32 -16.77 40.08
CA TRP A 195 -26.18 -16.55 41.25
C TRP A 195 -26.89 -17.75 41.91
N ALA A 196 -26.25 -18.29 42.95
CA ALA A 196 -26.93 -18.88 44.11
C ALA A 196 -26.32 -18.26 45.38
N SER A 197 -27.10 -17.41 46.04
CA SER A 197 -26.95 -17.19 47.47
C SER A 197 -27.38 -18.47 48.17
N GLY A 198 -26.44 -19.12 48.88
CA GLY A 198 -26.76 -20.11 49.91
C GLY A 198 -26.61 -21.59 49.50
N GLN A 199 -25.58 -22.21 50.10
CA GLN A 199 -25.47 -23.60 50.57
C GLN A 199 -26.13 -24.75 49.78
N GLY A 200 -25.32 -25.74 49.40
CA GLY A 200 -25.79 -27.13 49.22
C GLY A 200 -25.08 -27.90 48.10
N GLU A 201 -24.19 -28.81 48.51
CA GLU A 201 -23.69 -30.03 47.84
C GLU A 201 -23.47 -30.05 46.30
N ILE A 202 -22.20 -30.26 45.95
CA ILE A 202 -21.73 -30.57 44.60
C ILE A 202 -22.04 -32.05 44.31
N THR A 203 -22.87 -32.35 43.31
CA THR A 203 -22.99 -33.70 42.71
C THR A 203 -22.41 -33.74 41.30
N GLU A 204 -21.71 -34.83 41.00
CA GLU A 204 -20.77 -35.02 39.88
C GLU A 204 -21.39 -34.92 38.47
N THR A 205 -20.60 -34.37 37.53
CA THR A 205 -20.93 -34.19 36.11
C THR A 205 -20.58 -35.41 35.24
N LYS A 206 -21.49 -35.77 34.32
CA LYS A 206 -21.29 -36.84 33.31
C LYS A 206 -20.28 -36.43 32.21
N LYS A 207 -19.26 -37.28 32.01
CA LYS A 207 -18.13 -37.14 31.06
C LYS A 207 -18.54 -37.07 29.56
N LYS A 208 -18.00 -36.09 28.81
CA LYS A 208 -18.00 -36.05 27.33
C LYS A 208 -17.07 -37.14 26.75
N ARG A 209 -17.50 -37.80 25.67
CA ARG A 209 -16.78 -38.89 24.96
C ARG A 209 -15.40 -38.45 24.47
N ARG A 210 -14.38 -39.31 24.69
CA ARG A 210 -12.98 -39.18 24.27
C ARG A 210 -12.85 -39.09 22.73
N ARG A 211 -12.31 -37.99 22.19
CA ARG A 211 -11.85 -37.89 20.79
C ARG A 211 -10.54 -38.68 20.65
N LYS A 212 -10.38 -39.46 19.58
CA LYS A 212 -9.20 -40.30 19.29
C LYS A 212 -8.49 -39.69 18.07
N SER A 213 -7.19 -39.44 18.17
CA SER A 213 -6.33 -38.96 17.08
C SER A 213 -6.34 -39.93 15.91
N ALA A 214 -6.29 -39.43 14.67
CA ALA A 214 -6.08 -40.25 13.47
C ALA A 214 -4.62 -40.72 13.33
N VAL A 215 -3.68 -40.07 14.02
CA VAL A 215 -2.28 -40.50 14.10
C VAL A 215 -2.14 -41.55 15.21
N ASP A 216 -1.70 -42.75 14.84
CA ASP A 216 -1.33 -43.80 15.80
C ASP A 216 0.10 -43.58 16.31
N ALA A 217 0.20 -43.06 17.54
CA ALA A 217 1.48 -42.78 18.18
C ALA A 217 2.35 -44.04 18.40
N ALA A 218 1.74 -45.22 18.56
CA ALA A 218 2.45 -46.47 18.78
C ALA A 218 3.16 -46.98 17.51
N ALA A 219 2.68 -46.57 16.33
CA ALA A 219 3.28 -46.92 15.04
C ALA A 219 4.54 -46.08 14.71
N ILE A 220 4.82 -45.03 15.49
CA ILE A 220 5.99 -44.18 15.28
C ILE A 220 7.25 -44.87 15.83
N ALA A 221 8.26 -45.05 14.98
CA ALA A 221 9.49 -45.72 15.34
C ALA A 221 10.17 -45.06 16.56
N LYS A 222 10.56 -45.86 17.55
CA LYS A 222 11.15 -45.45 18.85
C LYS A 222 10.24 -44.61 19.75
N ALA A 223 8.92 -44.58 19.50
CA ALA A 223 7.96 -44.08 20.47
C ALA A 223 7.98 -44.95 21.74
N LYS A 224 7.96 -44.32 22.91
CA LYS A 224 7.98 -45.01 24.21
C LYS A 224 6.68 -44.76 24.96
N ALA A 225 5.98 -45.82 25.36
CA ALA A 225 4.80 -45.70 26.20
C ALA A 225 5.21 -45.18 27.60
N THR A 226 4.75 -43.99 27.97
CA THR A 226 5.06 -43.33 29.25
C THR A 226 3.98 -42.31 29.57
N PRO A 227 3.74 -41.95 30.85
CA PRO A 227 2.92 -40.81 31.21
C PRO A 227 3.43 -39.50 30.56
N MET A 228 2.53 -38.55 30.34
CA MET A 228 2.87 -37.26 29.76
C MET A 228 3.84 -36.52 30.71
N PRO A 229 5.04 -36.13 30.23
CA PRO A 229 5.97 -35.39 31.06
C PRO A 229 5.44 -33.97 31.30
N GLY A 230 5.96 -33.32 32.35
CA GLY A 230 5.79 -31.89 32.55
C GLY A 230 6.57 -31.06 31.52
N TYR A 231 6.86 -29.80 31.84
CA TYR A 231 7.65 -28.92 30.97
C TYR A 231 8.97 -29.58 30.52
N ILE A 232 9.21 -29.62 29.21
CA ILE A 232 10.44 -30.15 28.61
C ILE A 232 11.33 -28.96 28.25
N GLU A 233 12.56 -28.93 28.77
CA GLU A 233 13.52 -27.88 28.39
C GLU A 233 13.78 -27.90 26.86
N PRO A 234 13.68 -26.75 26.15
CA PRO A 234 13.76 -26.73 24.70
C PRO A 234 15.15 -27.05 24.12
N SER A 235 15.19 -27.69 22.95
CA SER A 235 16.42 -27.80 22.14
C SER A 235 16.87 -26.44 21.60
N LEU A 236 18.11 -26.04 21.83
CA LEU A 236 18.66 -24.75 21.41
C LEU A 236 19.63 -24.92 20.22
N ALA A 237 19.31 -24.28 19.09
CA ALA A 237 20.16 -24.34 17.89
C ALA A 237 21.52 -23.64 18.09
N THR A 238 22.56 -24.22 17.51
CA THR A 238 23.92 -23.66 17.47
C THR A 238 24.07 -22.72 16.27
N ALA A 239 24.64 -21.53 16.47
CA ALA A 239 24.87 -20.58 15.37
C ALA A 239 26.03 -21.06 14.48
N THR A 240 25.88 -20.90 13.16
CA THR A 240 26.91 -21.21 12.16
C THR A 240 26.88 -20.18 11.03
N GLU A 241 28.00 -19.99 10.36
CA GLU A 241 28.14 -19.04 9.24
C GLU A 241 27.59 -19.62 7.93
N THR A 242 27.75 -20.92 7.71
CA THR A 242 27.30 -21.62 6.49
C THR A 242 26.23 -22.66 6.82
N ALA A 243 25.25 -22.79 5.92
CA ALA A 243 24.20 -23.78 6.09
C ALA A 243 24.74 -25.16 5.69
N PRO A 244 24.48 -26.22 6.49
CA PRO A 244 24.84 -27.56 6.07
C PRO A 244 24.05 -27.93 4.81
N SER A 245 24.58 -28.83 3.99
CA SER A 245 23.88 -29.37 2.82
C SER A 245 23.83 -30.90 2.88
N GLY A 246 22.83 -31.48 2.23
CA GLY A 246 22.67 -32.93 2.08
C GLY A 246 21.30 -33.44 2.50
N LYS A 247 20.97 -34.66 2.06
CA LYS A 247 19.65 -35.29 2.28
C LYS A 247 19.29 -35.53 3.75
N ASP A 248 20.28 -35.52 4.64
CA ASP A 248 20.10 -35.76 6.07
C ASP A 248 19.73 -34.48 6.84
N TRP A 249 19.65 -33.33 6.16
CA TRP A 249 19.29 -32.04 6.75
C TRP A 249 17.94 -31.53 6.23
N LEU A 250 17.13 -31.05 7.17
CA LEU A 250 15.85 -30.39 6.91
C LEU A 250 16.03 -28.89 7.19
N HIS A 251 15.82 -28.05 6.19
CA HIS A 251 15.97 -26.59 6.26
C HIS A 251 14.60 -25.93 6.41
N GLU A 252 14.38 -25.24 7.53
CA GLU A 252 13.14 -24.54 7.86
C GLU A 252 13.39 -23.02 7.88
N ILE A 253 12.36 -22.23 7.57
CA ILE A 253 12.43 -20.78 7.75
C ILE A 253 12.58 -20.47 9.24
N LYS A 254 13.53 -19.60 9.56
CA LYS A 254 13.62 -19.06 10.92
C LYS A 254 12.57 -17.95 11.08
N HIS A 255 11.65 -18.15 12.02
CA HIS A 255 10.68 -17.15 12.43
C HIS A 255 11.28 -16.20 13.49
N ASP A 256 10.73 -14.98 13.55
CA ASP A 256 11.10 -13.90 14.48
C ASP A 256 9.95 -13.66 15.48
N GLY A 257 9.79 -14.55 16.47
CA GLY A 257 8.73 -14.54 17.47
C GLY A 257 9.09 -15.18 18.83
N TYR A 258 8.07 -15.50 19.64
CA TYR A 258 8.25 -16.14 20.95
C TYR A 258 8.11 -17.66 20.85
N ARG A 259 9.12 -18.41 21.32
CA ARG A 259 9.03 -19.87 21.42
C ARG A 259 8.08 -20.31 22.53
N LEU A 260 7.14 -21.20 22.19
CA LEU A 260 6.15 -21.76 23.10
C LEU A 260 6.09 -23.28 22.99
N GLN A 261 5.91 -23.94 24.13
CA GLN A 261 5.60 -25.36 24.22
C GLN A 261 4.14 -25.54 24.63
N ALA A 262 3.32 -26.05 23.71
CA ALA A 262 1.90 -26.29 23.93
C ALA A 262 1.65 -27.68 24.52
N HIS A 263 1.06 -27.72 25.70
CA HIS A 263 0.65 -28.93 26.41
C HIS A 263 -0.87 -29.08 26.32
N LEU A 264 -1.32 -30.16 25.71
CA LEU A 264 -2.73 -30.44 25.47
C LEU A 264 -3.16 -31.62 26.32
N GLU A 265 -4.21 -31.45 27.13
CA GLU A 265 -4.79 -32.49 27.98
C GLU A 265 -6.32 -32.49 27.87
N ASN A 266 -6.87 -33.40 27.06
CA ASN A 266 -8.30 -33.58 26.83
C ASN A 266 -9.04 -32.26 26.54
N GLY A 267 -8.48 -31.44 25.65
CA GLY A 267 -9.00 -30.12 25.28
C GLY A 267 -8.65 -28.98 26.23
N ARG A 268 -7.88 -29.23 27.31
CA ARG A 268 -7.25 -28.18 28.12
C ARG A 268 -5.87 -27.88 27.55
N VAL A 269 -5.50 -26.60 27.46
CA VAL A 269 -4.22 -26.17 26.90
C VAL A 269 -3.44 -25.38 27.94
N LYS A 270 -2.15 -25.69 28.05
CA LYS A 270 -1.16 -24.83 28.70
C LYS A 270 -0.06 -24.46 27.72
N LEU A 271 0.32 -23.18 27.68
CA LEU A 271 1.39 -22.66 26.82
C LEU A 271 2.57 -22.25 27.69
N PHE A 272 3.66 -23.00 27.62
CA PHE A 272 4.87 -22.68 28.38
C PHE A 272 5.86 -21.87 27.54
N SER A 273 6.39 -20.78 28.11
CA SER A 273 7.50 -20.03 27.52
C SER A 273 8.79 -20.85 27.51
N ARG A 274 9.84 -20.36 26.84
CA ARG A 274 11.20 -20.95 26.87
C ARG A 274 11.78 -21.15 28.28
N GLN A 275 11.28 -20.43 29.28
CA GLN A 275 11.72 -20.56 30.68
C GLN A 275 10.77 -21.43 31.52
N GLY A 276 9.74 -22.02 30.91
CA GLY A 276 8.74 -22.83 31.62
C GLY A 276 7.65 -22.02 32.31
N LEU A 277 7.51 -20.73 32.01
CA LEU A 277 6.44 -19.89 32.56
C LEU A 277 5.14 -20.13 31.80
N ASP A 278 4.02 -20.28 32.52
CA ASP A 278 2.70 -20.42 31.91
C ASP A 278 2.25 -19.08 31.32
N TRP A 279 2.18 -19.03 29.99
CA TRP A 279 1.79 -17.88 29.17
C TRP A 279 0.44 -18.11 28.49
N THR A 280 -0.36 -19.05 28.97
CA THR A 280 -1.67 -19.38 28.36
C THR A 280 -2.58 -18.16 28.27
N GLU A 281 -2.65 -17.35 29.32
CA GLU A 281 -3.47 -16.13 29.37
C GLU A 281 -2.96 -15.02 28.43
N ARG A 282 -1.67 -15.04 28.05
CA ARG A 282 -1.10 -14.07 27.10
C ARG A 282 -1.46 -14.37 25.66
N PHE A 283 -1.79 -15.62 25.34
CA PHE A 283 -2.16 -16.06 23.99
C PHE A 283 -3.48 -16.82 23.98
N PRO A 284 -4.58 -16.19 24.43
CA PRO A 284 -5.87 -16.89 24.55
C PRO A 284 -6.33 -17.42 23.20
N VAL A 285 -6.14 -16.66 22.11
CA VAL A 285 -6.59 -17.04 20.78
C VAL A 285 -5.87 -18.30 20.26
N VAL A 286 -4.57 -18.41 20.50
CA VAL A 286 -3.76 -19.60 20.15
C VAL A 286 -4.14 -20.78 21.04
N ALA A 287 -4.33 -20.55 22.34
CA ALA A 287 -4.75 -21.60 23.28
C ALA A 287 -6.11 -22.21 22.90
N HIS A 288 -7.08 -21.39 22.49
CA HIS A 288 -8.38 -21.87 22.01
C HIS A 288 -8.24 -22.70 20.72
N ALA A 289 -7.44 -22.24 19.75
CA ALA A 289 -7.23 -22.99 18.52
C ALA A 289 -6.55 -24.36 18.79
N LEU A 290 -5.59 -24.41 19.72
CA LEU A 290 -4.94 -25.65 20.13
C LEU A 290 -5.88 -26.59 20.90
N ALA A 291 -6.90 -26.07 21.60
CA ALA A 291 -7.86 -26.89 22.34
C ALA A 291 -8.71 -27.79 21.42
N ASP A 292 -8.87 -27.37 20.15
CA ASP A 292 -9.63 -28.11 19.14
C ASP A 292 -8.81 -29.20 18.43
N VAL A 293 -7.51 -29.30 18.69
CA VAL A 293 -6.65 -30.38 18.16
C VAL A 293 -7.18 -31.74 18.66
N PRO A 294 -7.45 -32.72 17.76
CA PRO A 294 -8.20 -33.94 18.08
C PRO A 294 -7.37 -35.02 18.83
N VAL A 295 -6.76 -34.66 19.96
CA VAL A 295 -5.91 -35.54 20.79
C VAL A 295 -6.42 -35.65 22.22
N LYS A 296 -6.01 -36.72 22.92
CA LYS A 296 -6.18 -36.80 24.39
C LYS A 296 -5.03 -36.11 25.10
N LEU A 297 -3.80 -36.34 24.65
CA LEU A 297 -2.59 -35.79 25.26
C LEU A 297 -1.58 -35.43 24.15
N ALA A 298 -1.02 -34.24 24.15
CA ALA A 298 0.07 -33.89 23.23
C ALA A 298 0.99 -32.80 23.78
N ILE A 299 2.27 -32.84 23.39
CA ILE A 299 3.23 -31.74 23.59
C ILE A 299 3.78 -31.31 22.25
N ILE A 300 3.52 -30.07 21.85
CA ILE A 300 3.97 -29.48 20.58
C ILE A 300 4.96 -28.34 20.87
N ASP A 301 6.12 -28.37 20.23
CA ASP A 301 7.11 -27.28 20.25
C ASP A 301 6.90 -26.38 19.03
N GLY A 302 6.83 -25.08 19.26
CA GLY A 302 6.48 -24.13 18.22
C GLY A 302 6.86 -22.69 18.55
N GLU A 303 6.50 -21.79 17.65
CA GLU A 303 6.75 -20.37 17.76
C GLU A 303 5.48 -19.57 17.48
N VAL A 304 5.18 -18.60 18.34
CA VAL A 304 4.08 -17.66 18.10
C VAL A 304 4.63 -16.40 17.44
N VAL A 305 3.97 -15.98 16.38
CA VAL A 305 4.35 -14.81 15.58
C VAL A 305 3.14 -13.94 15.30
N VAL A 306 3.40 -12.68 14.94
CA VAL A 306 2.46 -11.82 14.23
C VAL A 306 3.06 -11.56 12.85
N GLN A 307 2.24 -11.66 11.82
CA GLN A 307 2.67 -11.40 10.44
C GLN A 307 2.25 -10.01 10.00
N THR A 308 3.07 -9.40 9.13
CA THR A 308 2.66 -8.26 8.34
C THR A 308 1.55 -8.65 7.36
N ALA A 309 0.93 -7.67 6.70
CA ALA A 309 0.00 -7.92 5.59
C ALA A 309 0.62 -8.74 4.43
N THR A 310 1.94 -8.93 4.41
CA THR A 310 2.68 -9.71 3.41
C THR A 310 3.07 -11.11 3.86
N GLY A 311 2.66 -11.53 5.05
CA GLY A 311 2.94 -12.88 5.57
C GLY A 311 4.33 -13.04 6.20
N VAL A 312 5.12 -11.97 6.33
CA VAL A 312 6.43 -12.00 6.98
C VAL A 312 6.26 -11.80 8.48
N ALA A 313 6.92 -12.63 9.30
CA ALA A 313 6.89 -12.48 10.76
C ALA A 313 7.53 -11.15 11.19
N SER A 314 6.87 -10.43 12.10
CA SER A 314 7.30 -9.14 12.63
C SER A 314 7.31 -9.16 14.15
N PHE A 315 8.50 -9.22 14.73
CA PHE A 315 8.68 -9.17 16.19
C PHE A 315 8.14 -7.88 16.82
N PRO A 316 8.36 -6.67 16.25
CA PRO A 316 7.78 -5.45 16.80
C PRO A 316 6.24 -5.51 16.90
N MET A 317 5.57 -6.05 15.87
CA MET A 317 4.10 -6.20 15.89
C MET A 317 3.64 -7.24 16.93
N LEU A 318 4.43 -8.28 17.17
CA LEU A 318 4.14 -9.27 18.22
C LEU A 318 4.23 -8.65 19.63
N VAL A 319 5.23 -7.80 19.87
CA VAL A 319 5.35 -7.07 21.15
C VAL A 319 4.18 -6.12 21.34
N ASP A 320 3.78 -5.38 20.29
CA ASP A 320 2.62 -4.48 20.35
C ASP A 320 1.32 -5.25 20.61
N ALA A 321 1.10 -6.35 19.90
CA ALA A 321 -0.04 -7.23 20.07
C ALA A 321 -0.21 -7.74 21.52
N LEU A 322 0.91 -8.03 22.19
CA LEU A 322 0.90 -8.49 23.58
C LEU A 322 0.58 -7.38 24.58
N LYS A 323 0.99 -6.15 24.30
CA LYS A 323 0.70 -4.99 25.16
C LYS A 323 -0.75 -4.51 25.01
N ASN A 324 -1.26 -4.49 23.79
CA ASN A 324 -2.54 -3.86 23.45
C ASN A 324 -3.69 -4.86 23.25
N GLY A 325 -3.40 -6.17 23.23
CA GLY A 325 -4.41 -7.23 23.05
C GLY A 325 -5.03 -7.28 21.64
N SER A 326 -4.37 -6.70 20.63
CA SER A 326 -4.94 -6.37 19.32
C SER A 326 -4.33 -7.13 18.12
N GLY A 327 -3.43 -8.10 18.32
CA GLY A 327 -2.75 -8.79 17.21
C GLY A 327 -3.34 -10.11 16.76
N ASP A 328 -3.26 -10.37 15.45
CA ASP A 328 -3.60 -11.66 14.84
C ASP A 328 -2.47 -12.67 15.03
N THR A 329 -2.39 -13.24 16.23
CA THR A 329 -1.33 -14.19 16.62
C THR A 329 -1.53 -15.55 15.93
N LEU A 330 -0.44 -16.07 15.37
CA LEU A 330 -0.36 -17.36 14.69
C LEU A 330 0.66 -18.26 15.41
N PHE A 331 0.39 -19.56 15.49
CA PHE A 331 1.30 -20.55 16.06
C PHE A 331 1.88 -21.45 14.97
N TYR A 332 3.20 -21.41 14.80
CA TYR A 332 3.95 -22.31 13.94
C TYR A 332 4.49 -23.48 14.74
N GLY A 333 3.85 -24.65 14.63
CA GLY A 333 4.35 -25.89 15.20
C GLY A 333 5.46 -26.48 14.34
N PHE A 334 6.63 -26.75 14.93
CA PHE A 334 7.79 -27.30 14.20
C PHE A 334 8.27 -28.66 14.70
N ASP A 335 7.85 -29.13 15.89
CA ASP A 335 8.18 -30.47 16.41
C ASP A 335 7.08 -31.02 17.34
N LEU A 336 6.90 -32.34 17.38
CA LEU A 336 5.93 -33.05 18.22
C LEU A 336 6.68 -33.96 19.20
N LEU A 337 6.59 -33.65 20.50
CA LEU A 337 7.40 -34.29 21.53
C LEU A 337 6.68 -35.46 22.21
N TYR A 338 5.35 -35.41 22.28
CA TYR A 338 4.53 -36.42 22.95
C TYR A 338 3.14 -36.50 22.30
N LEU A 339 2.57 -37.70 22.20
CA LEU A 339 1.23 -37.94 21.66
C LEU A 339 0.56 -39.15 22.33
N ASP A 340 -0.64 -38.96 22.88
CA ASP A 340 -1.58 -40.00 23.32
C ASP A 340 -0.95 -41.20 24.05
N GLY A 341 -0.11 -40.94 25.06
CA GLY A 341 0.52 -41.99 25.88
C GLY A 341 1.96 -42.34 25.49
N HIS A 342 2.50 -41.69 24.45
CA HIS A 342 3.81 -42.03 23.91
C HIS A 342 4.73 -40.80 23.83
N ASP A 343 5.93 -40.93 24.41
CA ASP A 343 7.03 -39.98 24.25
C ASP A 343 7.73 -40.23 22.92
N LEU A 344 7.79 -39.19 22.10
CA LEU A 344 8.34 -39.24 20.75
C LEU A 344 9.75 -38.66 20.69
N ARG A 345 10.32 -38.13 21.78
CA ARG A 345 11.63 -37.43 21.74
C ARG A 345 12.77 -38.30 21.22
N ASP A 346 12.71 -39.63 21.38
CA ASP A 346 13.71 -40.56 20.84
C ASP A 346 13.44 -41.00 19.38
N ALA A 347 12.26 -40.69 18.84
CA ALA A 347 11.92 -40.94 17.43
C ALA A 347 12.71 -40.03 16.48
N PRO A 348 12.93 -40.43 15.22
CA PRO A 348 13.51 -39.55 14.19
C PRO A 348 12.70 -38.26 13.99
N LEU A 349 13.37 -37.12 13.81
CA LEU A 349 12.71 -35.81 13.60
C LEU A 349 11.70 -35.85 12.44
N VAL A 350 12.04 -36.50 11.32
CA VAL A 350 11.14 -36.59 10.16
C VAL A 350 9.80 -37.25 10.52
N ALA A 351 9.81 -38.28 11.37
CA ALA A 351 8.60 -38.97 11.80
C ALA A 351 7.75 -38.10 12.74
N ARG A 352 8.38 -37.35 13.64
CA ARG A 352 7.69 -36.40 14.53
C ARG A 352 7.04 -35.27 13.74
N LYS A 353 7.74 -34.73 12.74
CA LYS A 353 7.21 -33.68 11.85
C LYS A 353 6.05 -34.18 10.98
N GLN A 354 6.12 -35.40 10.45
CA GLN A 354 5.01 -35.99 9.69
C GLN A 354 3.76 -36.18 10.56
N ALA A 355 3.92 -36.70 11.78
CA ALA A 355 2.84 -36.81 12.75
C ALA A 355 2.23 -35.44 13.11
N LEU A 356 3.07 -34.41 13.29
CA LEU A 356 2.61 -33.04 13.55
C LEU A 356 1.82 -32.46 12.37
N ALA A 357 2.31 -32.64 11.14
CA ALA A 357 1.66 -32.13 9.94
C ALA A 357 0.25 -32.73 9.77
N ALA A 358 0.12 -34.05 9.93
CA ALA A 358 -1.17 -34.74 9.90
C ALA A 358 -2.10 -34.22 11.00
N LEU A 359 -1.59 -34.05 12.22
CA LEU A 359 -2.38 -33.61 13.35
C LEU A 359 -2.92 -32.18 13.19
N LEU A 360 -2.09 -31.25 12.68
CA LEU A 360 -2.51 -29.87 12.47
C LEU A 360 -3.46 -29.74 11.27
N ALA A 361 -3.28 -30.54 10.21
CA ALA A 361 -4.16 -30.53 9.04
C ALA A 361 -5.62 -30.85 9.39
N GLU A 362 -5.88 -31.76 10.34
CA GLU A 362 -7.23 -32.13 10.76
C GLU A 362 -8.00 -31.03 11.49
N THR A 363 -7.31 -30.02 12.03
CA THR A 363 -7.97 -28.92 12.73
C THR A 363 -8.67 -27.93 11.80
N GLY A 364 -8.19 -27.80 10.55
CA GLY A 364 -8.68 -26.78 9.61
C GLY A 364 -8.52 -25.34 10.11
N SER A 365 -7.67 -25.10 11.11
CA SER A 365 -7.51 -23.79 11.73
C SER A 365 -6.52 -22.92 10.97
N ASP A 366 -6.93 -21.71 10.60
CA ASP A 366 -6.03 -20.72 10.00
C ASP A 366 -4.98 -20.15 10.96
N ARG A 367 -5.11 -20.45 12.26
CA ARG A 367 -4.23 -19.94 13.31
C ARG A 367 -3.10 -20.89 13.67
N LEU A 368 -3.24 -22.17 13.31
CA LEU A 368 -2.24 -23.20 13.55
C LEU A 368 -1.58 -23.54 12.21
N ARG A 369 -0.27 -23.32 12.14
CA ARG A 369 0.52 -23.58 10.93
C ARG A 369 1.58 -24.62 11.23
N TYR A 370 1.76 -25.55 10.30
CA TYR A 370 2.91 -26.44 10.29
C TYR A 370 4.12 -25.69 9.71
N SER A 371 5.26 -25.73 10.40
CA SER A 371 6.51 -25.20 9.87
C SER A 371 7.13 -26.21 8.90
N ASP A 372 6.97 -25.94 7.61
CA ASP A 372 7.44 -26.79 6.52
C ASP A 372 8.95 -26.69 6.31
N HIS A 373 9.52 -27.66 5.60
CA HIS A 373 10.96 -27.82 5.45
C HIS A 373 11.37 -28.23 4.03
N ILE A 374 12.58 -27.83 3.66
CA ILE A 374 13.22 -28.18 2.38
C ILE A 374 14.37 -29.14 2.66
N VAL A 375 14.48 -30.21 1.88
CA VAL A 375 15.59 -31.17 1.94
C VAL A 375 16.62 -30.80 0.86
N GLY A 376 17.92 -30.84 1.19
CA GLY A 376 18.98 -30.72 0.18
C GLY A 376 19.98 -29.58 0.42
N ASP A 377 20.03 -28.61 -0.50
CA ASP A 377 21.04 -27.54 -0.52
C ASP A 377 20.66 -26.39 0.42
N GLY A 378 21.17 -26.43 1.65
CA GLY A 378 20.91 -25.42 2.67
C GLY A 378 21.41 -24.03 2.28
N ASP A 379 22.49 -23.93 1.50
CA ASP A 379 23.05 -22.65 1.06
C ASP A 379 22.15 -21.99 0.01
N ALA A 380 21.56 -22.76 -0.91
CA ALA A 380 20.54 -22.26 -1.81
C ALA A 380 19.29 -21.78 -1.07
N VAL A 381 18.80 -22.55 -0.09
CA VAL A 381 17.64 -22.17 0.73
C VAL A 381 17.93 -20.90 1.53
N PHE A 382 19.11 -20.80 2.14
CA PHE A 382 19.52 -19.60 2.88
C PHE A 382 19.62 -18.37 1.99
N ARG A 383 20.23 -18.49 0.79
CA ARG A 383 20.29 -17.40 -0.19
C ARG A 383 18.91 -16.94 -0.62
N HIS A 384 17.99 -17.87 -0.90
CA HIS A 384 16.61 -17.53 -1.26
C HIS A 384 15.85 -16.87 -0.11
N ALA A 385 15.95 -17.40 1.11
CA ALA A 385 15.35 -16.79 2.30
C ALA A 385 15.88 -15.36 2.52
N SER A 386 17.18 -15.14 2.31
CA SER A 386 17.83 -13.83 2.40
C SER A 386 17.38 -12.87 1.30
N ARG A 387 17.27 -13.33 0.04
CA ARG A 387 16.71 -12.55 -1.08
C ARG A 387 15.26 -12.13 -0.84
N LEU A 388 14.50 -12.96 -0.13
CA LEU A 388 13.14 -12.66 0.31
C LEU A 388 13.09 -11.79 1.58
N GLY A 389 14.22 -11.36 2.14
CA GLY A 389 14.26 -10.49 3.32
C GLY A 389 13.84 -11.16 4.64
N LEU A 390 13.84 -12.50 4.71
CA LEU A 390 13.53 -13.27 5.91
C LEU A 390 14.72 -13.28 6.91
N GLU A 391 14.48 -13.63 8.17
CA GLU A 391 15.51 -13.59 9.23
C GLU A 391 16.66 -14.56 8.99
N GLY A 392 16.36 -15.73 8.40
CA GLY A 392 17.33 -16.78 8.13
C GLY A 392 16.68 -18.16 8.10
N ILE A 393 17.46 -19.20 8.38
CA ILE A 393 17.00 -20.59 8.39
C ILE A 393 17.48 -21.37 9.61
N ILE A 394 16.71 -22.40 9.98
CA ILE A 394 17.10 -23.43 10.95
C ILE A 394 17.29 -24.75 10.19
N SER A 395 18.49 -25.32 10.27
CA SER A 395 18.81 -26.62 9.68
C SER A 395 18.83 -27.69 10.76
N LYS A 396 18.00 -28.73 10.62
CA LYS A 396 17.86 -29.81 11.60
C LYS A 396 18.19 -31.16 10.98
N GLN A 397 18.91 -32.02 11.69
CA GLN A 397 19.17 -33.38 11.21
C GLN A 397 17.90 -34.24 11.21
N ALA A 398 17.56 -34.84 10.07
CA ALA A 398 16.31 -35.54 9.81
C ALA A 398 16.08 -36.76 10.72
N THR A 399 17.15 -37.44 11.12
CA THR A 399 17.09 -38.67 11.93
C THR A 399 17.40 -38.44 13.40
N ALA A 400 17.75 -37.21 13.80
CA ALA A 400 18.19 -36.92 15.15
C ALA A 400 17.02 -36.95 16.16
N PRO A 401 17.25 -37.48 17.38
CA PRO A 401 16.29 -37.39 18.45
C PRO A 401 16.25 -35.96 19.02
N TYR A 402 15.15 -35.60 19.69
CA TYR A 402 15.03 -34.35 20.43
C TYR A 402 15.85 -34.43 21.72
N ARG A 403 16.68 -33.41 21.96
CA ARG A 403 17.55 -33.33 23.16
C ARG A 403 17.50 -31.91 23.71
N SER A 404 17.16 -31.79 24.99
CA SER A 404 17.12 -30.50 25.69
C SER A 404 18.49 -29.82 25.73
N GLY A 405 18.50 -28.49 25.81
CA GLY A 405 19.72 -27.70 25.83
C GLY A 405 20.32 -27.47 24.44
N ARG A 406 21.55 -26.95 24.39
CA ARG A 406 22.22 -26.58 23.14
C ARG A 406 22.74 -27.82 22.41
N VAL A 407 22.37 -27.95 21.13
CA VAL A 407 22.69 -29.12 20.30
C VAL A 407 23.34 -28.71 18.98
N LYS A 408 24.15 -29.61 18.41
CA LYS A 408 24.73 -29.47 17.05
C LYS A 408 23.86 -30.06 15.95
N THR A 409 22.83 -30.82 16.32
CA THR A 409 21.87 -31.40 15.38
C THR A 409 20.87 -30.36 14.87
N TRP A 410 20.79 -29.20 15.50
CA TRP A 410 20.05 -28.02 15.06
C TRP A 410 21.02 -26.85 14.89
N LEU A 411 21.13 -26.33 13.68
CA LEU A 411 22.00 -25.22 13.31
C LEU A 411 21.15 -24.03 12.87
N LYS A 412 21.57 -22.82 13.20
CA LYS A 412 20.91 -21.59 12.75
C LYS A 412 21.89 -20.73 11.94
N VAL A 413 21.43 -20.25 10.79
CA VAL A 413 22.12 -19.27 9.96
C VAL A 413 21.20 -18.05 9.85
N LYS A 414 21.74 -16.86 10.13
CA LYS A 414 20.97 -15.61 10.12
C LYS A 414 21.47 -14.68 9.03
N SER A 415 20.55 -13.92 8.46
CA SER A 415 20.83 -12.90 7.43
C SER A 415 21.37 -11.58 8.02
N SER A 416 21.36 -11.42 9.35
CA SER A 416 21.81 -10.23 10.08
C SER A 416 22.46 -10.59 11.43
N GLN A 417 23.30 -9.68 11.94
CA GLN A 417 23.96 -9.78 13.25
C GLN A 417 23.17 -9.00 14.29
N SER A 418 23.23 -9.42 15.55
CA SER A 418 22.60 -8.73 16.67
C SER A 418 23.50 -8.85 17.88
N ASP A 419 23.85 -7.72 18.47
CA ASP A 419 24.69 -7.64 19.66
C ASP A 419 24.19 -6.54 20.59
N PRO A 420 24.44 -6.65 21.90
CA PRO A 420 24.19 -5.58 22.85
C PRO A 420 25.27 -4.49 22.72
N PHE A 421 24.85 -3.24 22.61
CA PHE A 421 25.72 -2.07 22.60
C PHE A 421 25.38 -1.11 23.74
N VAL A 422 26.40 -0.49 24.31
CA VAL A 422 26.25 0.46 25.41
C VAL A 422 25.66 1.76 24.89
N ILE A 423 24.66 2.30 25.58
CA ILE A 423 24.02 3.56 25.22
C ILE A 423 24.87 4.69 25.81
N ALA A 424 25.52 5.46 24.95
CA ALA A 424 26.36 6.60 25.33
C ALA A 424 25.57 7.92 25.39
N GLY A 425 24.43 8.00 24.70
CA GLY A 425 23.61 9.20 24.63
C GLY A 425 22.37 8.97 23.76
N TYR A 426 21.51 9.97 23.71
CA TYR A 426 20.32 9.93 22.85
C TYR A 426 19.99 11.32 22.31
N VAL A 427 19.30 11.37 21.17
CA VAL A 427 18.74 12.59 20.58
C VAL A 427 17.24 12.60 20.86
N PRO A 428 16.67 13.65 21.47
CA PRO A 428 15.22 13.74 21.68
C PRO A 428 14.44 13.73 20.36
N SER A 429 13.25 13.16 20.37
CA SER A 429 12.29 13.32 19.28
C SER A 429 11.86 14.79 19.19
N THR A 430 11.66 15.26 17.96
CA THR A 430 11.16 16.62 17.69
C THR A 430 9.63 16.71 17.74
N VAL A 431 8.95 15.56 17.70
CA VAL A 431 7.49 15.46 17.85
C VAL A 431 7.13 15.45 19.33
N ASP A 432 7.95 14.82 20.16
CA ASP A 432 7.80 14.76 21.61
C ASP A 432 9.16 14.84 22.31
N PRO A 433 9.48 15.95 23.01
CA PRO A 433 10.78 16.13 23.67
C PRO A 433 11.02 15.16 24.84
N LYS A 434 9.99 14.40 25.24
CA LYS A 434 10.02 13.31 26.23
C LYS A 434 10.08 11.91 25.59
N SER A 435 10.54 11.82 24.33
CA SER A 435 10.78 10.57 23.63
C SER A 435 12.16 10.56 22.97
N VAL A 436 12.76 9.38 22.80
CA VAL A 436 14.01 9.20 22.06
C VAL A 436 13.73 9.17 20.54
N GLY A 437 14.46 9.98 19.78
CA GLY A 437 14.49 9.94 18.32
C GLY A 437 15.66 9.13 17.75
N ALA A 438 16.81 9.11 18.42
CA ALA A 438 17.93 8.26 18.05
C ALA A 438 18.82 7.95 19.26
N LEU A 439 19.48 6.80 19.25
CA LEU A 439 20.50 6.40 20.24
C LEU A 439 21.90 6.61 19.68
N VAL A 440 22.83 7.00 20.55
CA VAL A 440 24.28 7.01 20.31
C VAL A 440 24.87 5.80 21.03
N LEU A 441 25.58 4.97 20.28
CA LEU A 441 26.01 3.65 20.73
C LEU A 441 27.54 3.57 20.84
N GLY A 442 28.00 2.85 21.86
CA GLY A 442 29.40 2.54 22.08
C GLY A 442 29.62 1.09 22.51
N GLU A 443 30.88 0.67 22.51
CA GLU A 443 31.32 -0.61 23.06
C GLU A 443 32.62 -0.43 23.86
N TYR A 444 32.88 -1.33 24.81
CA TYR A 444 34.12 -1.28 25.58
C TYR A 444 35.24 -2.03 24.85
N ALA A 445 36.27 -1.28 24.44
CA ALA A 445 37.56 -1.83 24.00
C ALA A 445 38.56 -1.70 25.17
N GLY A 446 38.63 -2.74 26.01
CA GLY A 446 39.35 -2.68 27.29
C GLY A 446 38.64 -1.74 28.27
N ASN A 447 39.36 -0.80 28.88
CA ASN A 447 38.76 0.18 29.81
C ASN A 447 38.24 1.46 29.12
N ARG A 448 38.19 1.49 27.78
CA ARG A 448 37.75 2.66 27.01
C ARG A 448 36.48 2.34 26.23
N LEU A 449 35.46 3.20 26.37
CA LEU A 449 34.28 3.18 25.53
C LEU A 449 34.62 3.80 24.16
N VAL A 450 34.43 3.04 23.09
CA VAL A 450 34.67 3.46 21.71
C VAL A 450 33.34 3.58 20.96
N PRO A 451 33.20 4.56 20.03
CA PRO A 451 31.96 4.76 19.31
C PRO A 451 31.74 3.61 18.32
N VAL A 452 30.51 3.10 18.27
CA VAL A 452 30.12 2.09 17.27
C VAL A 452 29.06 2.61 16.29
N GLY A 453 28.48 3.79 16.52
CA GLY A 453 27.55 4.43 15.59
C GLY A 453 26.26 4.90 16.25
N HIS A 454 25.21 5.03 15.45
CA HIS A 454 23.90 5.54 15.87
C HIS A 454 22.78 4.58 15.48
N CYS A 455 21.71 4.58 16.26
CA CYS A 455 20.49 3.82 15.97
C CYS A 455 19.30 4.79 15.93
N GLY A 456 18.82 5.10 14.74
CA GLY A 456 17.66 5.97 14.50
C GLY A 456 16.38 5.23 14.12
N SER A 457 16.37 3.89 14.20
CA SER A 457 15.25 3.05 13.76
C SER A 457 14.93 1.92 14.74
N GLY A 458 13.73 1.35 14.67
CA GLY A 458 13.30 0.25 15.57
C GLY A 458 12.55 0.69 16.84
N PHE A 459 12.29 2.00 17.02
CA PHE A 459 11.56 2.51 18.18
C PHE A 459 10.06 2.67 17.89
N THR A 460 9.19 1.98 18.62
CA THR A 460 7.78 2.40 18.71
C THR A 460 7.68 3.73 19.48
N ALA A 461 6.57 4.48 19.32
CA ALA A 461 6.32 5.69 20.13
C ALA A 461 6.38 5.39 21.65
N ALA A 462 5.87 4.22 22.07
CA ALA A 462 5.92 3.77 23.45
C ALA A 462 7.35 3.47 23.93
N SER A 463 8.12 2.69 23.17
CA SER A 463 9.50 2.33 23.54
C SER A 463 10.43 3.54 23.48
N ALA A 464 10.21 4.48 22.55
CA ALA A 464 10.94 5.74 22.51
C ALA A 464 10.74 6.55 23.81
N ARG A 465 9.52 6.56 24.35
CA ARG A 465 9.18 7.25 25.61
C ARG A 465 9.70 6.51 26.82
N GLU A 466 9.66 5.19 26.83
CA GLU A 466 10.25 4.34 27.87
C GLU A 466 11.77 4.52 27.95
N LEU A 467 12.46 4.49 26.80
CA LEU A 467 13.89 4.76 26.71
C LEU A 467 14.21 6.15 27.26
N TRP A 468 13.40 7.16 26.91
CA TRP A 468 13.58 8.50 27.46
C TRP A 468 13.45 8.49 28.99
N GLN A 469 12.41 7.87 29.55
CA GLN A 469 12.21 7.79 31.00
C GLN A 469 13.38 7.15 31.75
N ARG A 470 14.05 6.15 31.14
CA ARG A 470 15.20 5.47 31.75
C ARG A 470 16.53 6.21 31.53
N LEU A 471 16.71 6.85 30.37
CA LEU A 471 17.96 7.52 30.00
C LEU A 471 18.05 8.96 30.50
N ASP A 472 16.92 9.68 30.60
CA ASP A 472 16.88 11.07 31.04
C ASP A 472 17.46 11.32 32.44
N PRO A 473 17.20 10.46 33.43
CA PRO A 473 17.79 10.60 34.77
C PRO A 473 19.31 10.37 34.79
N LEU A 474 19.86 9.70 33.77
CA LEU A 474 21.28 9.34 33.68
C LEU A 474 22.11 10.40 32.94
N ARG A 475 21.57 11.60 32.69
CA ARG A 475 22.25 12.64 31.91
C ARG A 475 23.58 13.05 32.55
N THR A 476 24.59 13.23 31.70
CA THR A 476 25.90 13.76 32.08
C THR A 476 26.30 14.92 31.19
N THR A 477 27.10 15.85 31.72
CA THR A 477 27.68 16.97 30.97
C THR A 477 28.99 16.59 30.29
N LYS A 478 29.61 15.46 30.68
CA LYS A 478 30.86 14.97 30.11
C LYS A 478 30.58 13.89 29.06
N PRO A 479 30.93 14.09 27.78
CA PRO A 479 30.73 13.09 26.75
C PRO A 479 31.46 11.78 27.10
N PRO A 480 30.77 10.63 27.19
CA PRO A 480 31.41 9.34 27.45
C PRO A 480 32.21 8.81 26.24
N LEU A 481 31.97 9.37 25.05
CA LEU A 481 32.68 9.08 23.80
C LEU A 481 33.53 10.29 23.37
N LYS A 482 34.77 10.05 22.93
CA LYS A 482 35.76 11.10 22.60
C LYS A 482 35.93 11.38 21.09
N ASP A 483 35.32 10.61 20.19
CA ASP A 483 35.59 10.68 18.73
C ASP A 483 34.32 10.88 17.90
N GLU A 484 34.39 11.83 16.95
CA GLU A 484 33.30 12.48 16.23
C GLU A 484 33.19 11.97 14.78
N THR A 485 32.39 10.92 14.54
CA THR A 485 31.79 10.69 13.20
C THR A 485 30.44 11.40 13.06
N ALA A 486 30.39 12.62 13.60
CA ALA A 486 29.27 13.56 13.68
C ALA A 486 28.05 13.08 14.49
N PRO A 487 28.08 13.14 15.84
CA PRO A 487 26.86 12.98 16.62
C PRO A 487 25.82 14.03 16.18
N PRO A 488 24.53 13.67 15.99
CA PRO A 488 23.51 14.63 15.56
C PRO A 488 23.46 15.83 16.54
N LYS A 489 23.48 17.08 16.06
CA LYS A 489 23.30 18.25 16.94
C LYS A 489 22.07 18.05 17.83
N GLY A 490 22.25 18.13 19.15
CA GLY A 490 21.20 17.90 20.14
C GLY A 490 21.29 16.59 20.93
N VAL A 491 22.41 15.85 20.85
CA VAL A 491 22.65 14.69 21.74
C VAL A 491 22.62 15.12 23.21
N ARG A 492 21.83 14.40 23.99
CA ARG A 492 21.88 14.38 25.46
C ARG A 492 22.73 13.19 25.87
N TRP A 493 23.93 13.47 26.38
CA TRP A 493 24.85 12.44 26.86
C TRP A 493 24.33 11.82 28.16
N VAL A 494 24.54 10.52 28.32
CA VAL A 494 24.13 9.77 29.51
C VAL A 494 25.29 8.95 30.04
N GLU A 495 25.24 8.60 31.33
CA GLU A 495 26.15 7.63 31.90
C GLU A 495 25.98 6.27 31.18
N PRO A 496 27.07 5.64 30.70
CA PRO A 496 27.02 4.43 29.86
C PRO A 496 26.74 3.16 30.68
N VAL A 497 25.65 3.16 31.45
CA VAL A 497 25.25 2.06 32.36
C VAL A 497 24.13 1.18 31.79
N LEU A 498 23.48 1.61 30.71
CA LEU A 498 22.44 0.86 30.01
C LEU A 498 22.93 0.41 28.64
N SER A 499 22.47 -0.75 28.19
CA SER A 499 22.77 -1.28 26.87
C SER A 499 21.49 -1.55 26.09
N ALA A 500 21.55 -1.52 24.77
CA ALA A 500 20.46 -1.89 23.88
C ALA A 500 20.91 -3.05 23.00
N GLU A 501 20.02 -4.04 22.80
CA GLU A 501 20.19 -5.05 21.77
C GLU A 501 19.92 -4.37 20.41
N ILE A 502 20.93 -4.39 19.55
CA ILE A 502 20.87 -3.75 18.23
C ILE A 502 21.08 -4.82 17.17
N GLU A 503 20.12 -4.94 16.27
CA GLU A 503 20.33 -5.67 15.03
C GLU A 503 21.07 -4.76 14.04
N TYR A 504 22.08 -5.30 13.38
CA TYR A 504 22.90 -4.59 12.41
C TYR A 504 23.43 -5.57 11.34
N ARG A 505 23.95 -5.05 10.24
CA ARG A 505 24.36 -5.89 9.09
C ARG A 505 25.84 -6.17 8.97
N GLY A 506 26.63 -5.55 9.83
CA GLY A 506 28.08 -5.66 9.83
C GLY A 506 28.73 -4.38 10.31
N ARG A 507 30.04 -4.47 10.50
CA ARG A 507 30.87 -3.35 10.94
C ARG A 507 31.69 -2.78 9.77
N THR A 508 31.94 -1.48 9.77
CA THR A 508 32.89 -0.84 8.85
C THR A 508 34.33 -1.25 9.22
N GLY A 509 35.30 -0.94 8.35
CA GLY A 509 36.72 -1.13 8.68
C GLY A 509 37.16 -0.36 9.93
N GLY A 510 36.45 0.73 10.28
CA GLY A 510 36.62 1.49 11.52
C GLY A 510 35.79 0.99 12.71
N GLY A 511 35.06 -0.13 12.58
CA GLY A 511 34.31 -0.75 13.68
C GLY A 511 32.87 -0.27 13.87
N LEU A 512 32.38 0.66 13.04
CA LEU A 512 31.02 1.21 13.16
C LEU A 512 29.96 0.25 12.60
N ILE A 513 28.86 0.04 13.32
CA ILE A 513 27.74 -0.80 12.90
C ILE A 513 26.88 -0.12 11.83
N ARG A 514 26.34 -0.92 10.91
CA ARG A 514 25.47 -0.45 9.82
C ARG A 514 24.05 -0.99 9.97
N HIS A 515 23.05 -0.16 9.68
CA HIS A 515 21.61 -0.51 9.78
C HIS A 515 21.21 -0.94 11.18
N ALA A 516 21.61 -0.12 12.15
CA ALA A 516 21.24 -0.30 13.54
C ALA A 516 19.71 -0.15 13.70
N VAL A 517 19.07 -1.26 14.03
CA VAL A 517 17.66 -1.32 14.41
C VAL A 517 17.60 -1.69 15.89
N PHE A 518 16.98 -0.82 16.67
CA PHE A 518 16.73 -1.06 18.08
C PHE A 518 15.79 -2.26 18.23
N ARG A 519 16.16 -3.24 19.05
CA ARG A 519 15.32 -4.39 19.37
C ARG A 519 14.74 -4.27 20.77
N GLU A 520 15.59 -4.18 21.78
CA GLU A 520 15.16 -4.02 23.17
C GLU A 520 16.24 -3.40 24.04
N LEU A 521 15.83 -2.93 25.23
CA LEU A 521 16.77 -2.49 26.26
C LEU A 521 17.26 -3.69 27.06
N VAL A 522 18.57 -3.76 27.30
CA VAL A 522 19.22 -4.80 28.09
C VAL A 522 19.56 -4.24 29.48
N GLU A 523 19.09 -4.91 30.53
CA GLU A 523 19.37 -4.50 31.91
C GLU A 523 20.78 -4.94 32.35
N GLY A 524 21.60 -3.97 32.77
CA GLY A 524 22.99 -4.17 33.23
C GLY A 524 24.06 -3.65 32.26
N THR A 525 25.25 -3.32 32.79
CA THR A 525 26.44 -3.04 31.98
C THR A 525 26.94 -4.33 31.34
N VAL A 526 27.22 -4.31 30.04
CA VAL A 526 27.94 -5.40 29.38
C VAL A 526 29.38 -5.41 29.93
N GLU A 527 29.62 -6.14 31.02
CA GLU A 527 30.97 -6.36 31.53
C GLU A 527 31.76 -7.19 30.52
N ASN A 528 32.87 -6.61 30.05
CA ASN A 528 34.13 -7.25 29.61
C ASN A 528 34.06 -8.73 29.13
N ARG A 529 33.13 -9.09 28.24
CA ARG A 529 33.18 -10.40 27.57
C ARG A 529 34.03 -10.31 26.32
N ARG A 530 35.31 -10.64 26.46
CA ARG A 530 36.11 -11.12 25.32
C ARG A 530 35.43 -12.40 24.78
N PRO A 531 35.28 -12.57 23.46
CA PRO A 531 35.16 -13.91 22.90
C PRO A 531 36.46 -14.63 23.22
N ASP A 532 36.37 -15.75 23.92
CA ASP A 532 37.50 -16.64 24.15
C ASP A 532 37.98 -17.20 22.80
N ARG A 533 38.97 -16.52 22.20
CA ARG A 533 39.84 -17.07 21.15
C ARG A 533 41.16 -17.51 21.79
N SER A 534 41.11 -18.47 22.71
CA SER A 534 42.29 -19.23 23.13
C SER A 534 42.15 -20.70 22.75
N ALA A 535 42.41 -20.98 21.47
CA ALA A 535 42.90 -22.27 21.01
C ALA A 535 44.04 -22.04 20.02
N LYS A 536 45.14 -21.47 20.51
CA LYS A 536 46.44 -21.65 19.85
C LYS A 536 46.90 -23.07 20.14
N ARG A 537 46.85 -23.97 19.15
CA ARG A 537 47.84 -25.05 19.05
C ARG A 537 49.05 -24.45 18.35
N GLY A 538 50.17 -24.42 19.07
CA GLY A 538 51.45 -24.08 18.50
C GLY A 538 51.92 -25.16 17.54
N VAL A 539 52.58 -24.72 16.46
CA VAL A 539 53.75 -25.40 15.92
C VAL A 539 54.76 -24.29 15.60
N GLU A 540 55.99 -24.56 16.01
CA GLU A 540 57.17 -23.70 16.04
C GLU A 540 57.57 -23.16 14.65
N GLY A 541 58.30 -22.04 14.65
CA GLY A 541 58.97 -21.49 13.46
C GLY A 541 60.15 -22.35 12.99
N PRO A 542 60.89 -21.91 11.94
CA PRO A 542 61.79 -20.79 12.17
C PRO A 542 61.89 -19.72 11.06
N SER A 543 62.43 -18.60 11.53
CA SER A 543 62.98 -17.39 10.89
C SER A 543 63.89 -17.63 9.66
N HIS A 544 63.82 -16.80 8.61
CA HIS A 544 64.76 -15.67 8.39
C HIS A 544 64.64 -15.00 6.99
N ASN A 545 64.76 -13.67 7.02
CA ASN A 545 65.45 -12.76 6.10
C ASN A 545 65.24 -12.80 4.57
N ASP A 546 64.91 -11.60 4.11
CA ASP A 546 65.63 -10.80 3.10
C ASP A 546 65.02 -10.59 1.71
N LYS A 547 65.02 -9.30 1.36
CA LYS A 547 65.22 -8.69 0.03
C LYS A 547 64.06 -8.67 -0.97
N ARG A 548 63.55 -7.45 -1.16
CA ARG A 548 63.12 -6.98 -2.49
C ARG A 548 64.29 -7.08 -3.48
N PRO A 549 63.98 -7.27 -4.77
CA PRO A 549 64.18 -6.13 -5.66
C PRO A 549 62.99 -5.84 -6.59
N VAL A 550 62.97 -4.57 -6.99
CA VAL A 550 62.15 -3.92 -8.02
C VAL A 550 62.83 -4.09 -9.38
N VAL A 551 62.09 -4.36 -10.47
CA VAL A 551 62.22 -3.79 -11.85
C VAL A 551 60.95 -4.16 -12.66
N GLU A 552 60.08 -3.18 -12.98
CA GLU A 552 59.67 -2.65 -14.33
C GLU A 552 59.53 -3.67 -15.50
N ARG A 553 58.63 -3.60 -16.48
CA ARG A 553 57.51 -2.73 -16.91
C ARG A 553 56.79 -3.48 -18.05
N ARG A 554 55.46 -3.42 -18.14
CA ARG A 554 54.72 -2.86 -19.31
C ARG A 554 53.22 -3.14 -19.25
N SER A 555 52.50 -2.03 -19.44
CA SER A 555 51.06 -1.88 -19.64
C SER A 555 50.52 -2.57 -20.89
N LEU A 556 49.32 -3.13 -20.81
CA LEU A 556 48.28 -2.96 -21.83
C LEU A 556 46.90 -2.89 -21.15
N HIS A 557 46.04 -2.04 -21.72
CA HIS A 557 44.82 -1.51 -21.15
C HIS A 557 43.65 -2.50 -21.16
N SER A 558 42.93 -2.59 -20.03
CA SER A 558 41.48 -2.81 -20.02
C SER A 558 40.90 -2.17 -18.76
N ALA A 559 40.27 -1.02 -18.92
CA ALA A 559 39.69 -0.23 -17.84
C ALA A 559 38.46 -0.95 -17.25
N SER A 560 38.62 -1.52 -16.05
CA SER A 560 37.53 -1.92 -15.17
C SER A 560 37.45 -0.94 -14.00
N LEU A 561 36.33 -0.23 -13.93
CA LEU A 561 35.90 0.63 -12.84
C LEU A 561 35.78 -0.17 -11.53
N ARG A 562 36.82 -0.13 -10.70
CA ARG A 562 36.74 -0.35 -9.25
C ARG A 562 37.70 0.59 -8.54
N SER A 563 37.29 1.85 -8.33
CA SER A 563 37.93 2.74 -7.36
C SER A 563 37.10 2.79 -6.08
N GLY A 564 37.79 2.61 -4.95
CA GLY A 564 37.20 2.34 -3.65
C GLY A 564 36.26 3.41 -3.10
N ARG A 565 35.19 2.95 -2.44
CA ARG A 565 34.35 3.75 -1.55
C ARG A 565 35.20 4.25 -0.39
N ARG A 566 35.60 5.53 -0.47
CA ARG A 566 35.96 6.35 0.69
C ARG A 566 34.70 6.58 1.52
N GLU A 567 34.82 6.51 2.85
CA GLU A 567 33.81 7.00 3.80
C GLU A 567 33.45 8.44 3.45
N ALA A 568 32.16 8.71 3.26
CA ALA A 568 31.63 10.05 3.07
C ALA A 568 30.51 10.27 4.08
N GLU A 569 30.65 11.32 4.90
CA GLU A 569 29.53 11.93 5.61
C GLU A 569 28.41 12.25 4.60
N LEU A 570 27.14 12.16 5.02
CA LEU A 570 26.01 12.49 4.15
C LEU A 570 26.19 13.92 3.60
N PRO A 571 26.10 14.14 2.27
CA PRO A 571 26.42 15.43 1.65
C PRO A 571 25.44 16.57 1.98
N VAL A 572 24.34 16.26 2.67
CA VAL A 572 23.28 17.22 3.03
C VAL A 572 23.08 17.24 4.53
N ARG A 573 23.01 18.44 5.10
CA ARG A 573 22.71 18.64 6.52
C ARG A 573 21.22 18.44 6.79
N LEU A 574 20.87 17.46 7.62
CA LEU A 574 19.49 17.22 8.03
C LEU A 574 19.10 18.08 9.24
N THR A 575 17.94 18.70 9.15
CA THR A 575 17.24 19.31 10.30
C THR A 575 16.21 18.33 10.85
N ASN A 576 16.01 18.34 12.16
CA ASN A 576 15.11 17.42 12.85
C ASN A 576 15.34 15.93 12.49
N PRO A 577 16.60 15.43 12.57
CA PRO A 577 16.93 14.07 12.14
C PRO A 577 16.12 12.98 12.88
N GLY A 578 15.81 13.19 14.16
CA GLY A 578 15.01 12.27 14.99
C GLY A 578 13.49 12.36 14.77
N ARG A 579 13.01 13.09 13.76
CA ARG A 579 11.57 13.14 13.45
C ARG A 579 11.08 11.78 12.96
N LEU A 580 10.04 11.24 13.60
CA LEU A 580 9.41 9.97 13.19
C LEU A 580 8.57 10.17 11.93
N LEU A 581 8.93 9.48 10.85
CA LEU A 581 8.21 9.49 9.58
C LEU A 581 7.25 8.30 9.48
N TRP A 582 7.67 7.13 9.99
CA TRP A 582 6.80 5.97 10.23
C TRP A 582 6.84 5.60 11.72
N PRO A 583 5.93 6.13 12.55
CA PRO A 583 5.98 5.96 14.00
C PRO A 583 5.93 4.51 14.47
N ASP A 584 5.13 3.67 13.81
CA ASP A 584 4.95 2.26 14.21
C ASP A 584 6.20 1.41 13.93
N GLN A 585 6.97 1.77 12.89
CA GLN A 585 8.23 1.13 12.55
C GLN A 585 9.44 1.84 13.19
N GLY A 586 9.21 2.97 13.86
CA GLY A 586 10.27 3.81 14.42
C GLY A 586 11.20 4.43 13.40
N ILE A 587 10.79 4.54 12.14
CA ILE A 587 11.67 5.06 11.09
C ILE A 587 11.68 6.58 11.20
N THR A 588 12.86 7.11 11.48
CA THR A 588 13.10 8.55 11.53
C THR A 588 13.53 9.11 10.18
N LYS A 589 13.55 10.44 10.08
CA LYS A 589 14.10 11.17 8.95
C LYS A 589 15.58 10.84 8.70
N GLN A 590 16.36 10.70 9.76
CA GLN A 590 17.74 10.22 9.69
C GLN A 590 17.78 8.81 9.10
N GLY A 591 16.95 7.89 9.59
CA GLY A 591 16.88 6.53 9.08
C GLY A 591 16.51 6.45 7.59
N LEU A 592 15.63 7.33 7.11
CA LEU A 592 15.31 7.44 5.68
C LEU A 592 16.50 7.94 4.84
N ALA A 593 17.26 8.92 5.35
CA ALA A 593 18.44 9.44 4.66
C ALA A 593 19.56 8.39 4.57
N GLU A 594 19.82 7.67 5.65
CA GLU A 594 20.78 6.57 5.69
C GLU A 594 20.41 5.45 4.73
N PHE A 595 19.12 5.09 4.68
CA PHE A 595 18.59 4.13 3.72
C PHE A 595 18.87 4.55 2.27
N TYR A 596 18.50 5.77 1.87
CA TYR A 596 18.74 6.22 0.50
C TYR A 596 20.21 6.41 0.17
N GLY A 597 21.06 6.76 1.15
CA GLY A 597 22.51 6.77 1.00
C GLY A 597 23.10 5.39 0.70
N GLU A 598 22.61 4.34 1.39
CA GLU A 598 23.05 2.96 1.15
C GLU A 598 22.67 2.46 -0.25
N ILE A 599 21.44 2.76 -0.68
CA ILE A 599 20.89 2.27 -1.94
C ILE A 599 21.06 3.26 -3.10
N ALA A 600 21.90 4.29 -2.94
CA ALA A 600 22.08 5.37 -3.91
C ALA A 600 22.37 4.84 -5.32
N ASP A 601 23.29 3.89 -5.43
CA ASP A 601 23.69 3.28 -6.71
C ASP A 601 22.54 2.53 -7.41
N TRP A 602 21.53 2.09 -6.65
CA TRP A 602 20.34 1.41 -7.15
C TRP A 602 19.23 2.39 -7.53
N ILE A 603 18.96 3.41 -6.71
CA ILE A 603 17.83 4.32 -6.92
C ILE A 603 18.12 5.43 -7.92
N LEU A 604 19.32 6.01 -7.89
CA LEU A 604 19.66 7.19 -8.69
C LEU A 604 19.48 6.97 -10.20
N PRO A 605 19.89 5.84 -10.80
CA PRO A 605 19.69 5.60 -12.24
C PRO A 605 18.23 5.74 -12.71
N HIS A 606 17.25 5.52 -11.82
CA HIS A 606 15.83 5.58 -12.14
C HIS A 606 15.18 6.96 -11.93
N LEU A 607 15.80 7.82 -11.12
CA LEU A 607 15.26 9.12 -10.71
C LEU A 607 15.99 10.31 -11.35
N VAL A 608 17.32 10.20 -11.51
CA VAL A 608 18.18 11.30 -11.94
C VAL A 608 17.81 11.80 -13.33
N GLY A 609 17.81 13.13 -13.50
CA GLY A 609 17.53 13.80 -14.77
C GLY A 609 16.07 13.66 -15.22
N ARG A 610 15.13 13.41 -14.31
CA ARG A 610 13.70 13.32 -14.63
C ARG A 610 12.90 14.36 -13.83
N PRO A 611 11.89 15.01 -14.44
CA PRO A 611 10.91 15.79 -13.69
C PRO A 611 10.21 14.92 -12.64
N LEU A 612 10.04 15.45 -11.42
CA LEU A 612 9.53 14.71 -10.27
C LEU A 612 8.20 15.28 -9.76
N SER A 613 7.30 14.38 -9.36
CA SER A 613 6.22 14.69 -8.42
C SER A 613 6.51 14.02 -7.09
N LEU A 614 6.39 14.76 -5.99
CA LEU A 614 6.86 14.32 -4.67
C LEU A 614 5.69 14.25 -3.71
N LEU A 615 5.54 13.15 -2.96
CA LEU A 615 4.59 13.10 -1.84
C LEU A 615 5.34 13.41 -0.55
N ARG A 616 4.97 14.53 0.08
CA ARG A 616 5.60 15.01 1.31
C ARG A 616 4.71 14.74 2.51
N HIS A 617 5.34 14.29 3.60
CA HIS A 617 4.73 14.14 4.91
C HIS A 617 5.65 14.77 5.96
N PRO A 618 5.57 16.10 6.16
CA PRO A 618 6.42 16.80 7.12
C PRO A 618 6.34 16.20 8.52
N GLU A 619 5.16 15.79 8.98
CA GLU A 619 4.92 15.25 10.33
C GLU A 619 4.74 13.71 10.33
N GLY A 620 5.17 13.03 9.26
CA GLY A 620 5.05 11.57 9.10
C GLY A 620 3.71 11.09 8.54
N ILE A 621 3.59 9.77 8.37
CA ILE A 621 2.49 9.16 7.60
C ILE A 621 1.11 9.22 8.28
N ASN A 622 1.06 9.47 9.59
CA ASN A 622 -0.20 9.55 10.33
C ASN A 622 -0.92 10.89 10.10
N GLU A 623 -0.19 11.88 9.59
CA GLU A 623 -0.71 13.19 9.23
C GLU A 623 -0.92 13.31 7.72
N LYS A 624 -1.76 14.27 7.32
CA LYS A 624 -2.12 14.46 5.91
C LYS A 624 -0.88 14.89 5.09
N GLY A 625 -0.51 14.06 4.12
CA GLY A 625 0.50 14.40 3.12
C GLY A 625 -0.05 15.25 1.99
N PHE A 626 0.86 15.82 1.19
CA PHE A 626 0.52 16.58 -0.01
C PHE A 626 1.51 16.33 -1.14
N PHE A 627 1.00 16.37 -2.38
CA PHE A 627 1.83 16.30 -3.57
C PHE A 627 2.46 17.67 -3.87
N GLN A 628 3.77 17.68 -4.06
CA GLN A 628 4.57 18.84 -4.42
C GLN A 628 5.24 18.59 -5.77
N LYS A 629 5.00 19.49 -6.74
CA LYS A 629 5.58 19.44 -8.08
C LYS A 629 6.59 20.56 -8.35
N HIS A 630 6.42 21.67 -7.65
CA HIS A 630 7.16 22.92 -7.85
C HIS A 630 8.02 23.26 -6.64
N ALA A 631 8.88 24.27 -6.77
CA ALA A 631 9.73 24.72 -5.68
C ALA A 631 8.95 25.19 -4.44
N TRP A 632 9.63 25.14 -3.29
CA TRP A 632 9.12 25.64 -2.01
C TRP A 632 10.16 26.55 -1.36
N ALA A 633 9.71 27.34 -0.38
CA ALA A 633 10.59 28.20 0.40
C ALA A 633 11.63 27.37 1.17
N GLY A 634 12.92 27.61 0.90
CA GLY A 634 14.03 26.86 1.49
C GLY A 634 14.40 25.56 0.76
N LEU A 635 14.02 25.41 -0.52
CA LEU A 635 14.58 24.37 -1.40
C LEU A 635 16.08 24.63 -1.62
N GLY A 636 16.92 23.64 -1.32
CA GLY A 636 18.38 23.74 -1.56
C GLY A 636 18.76 23.67 -3.05
N ASP A 637 19.94 24.21 -3.37
CA ASP A 637 20.47 24.32 -4.75
C ASP A 637 20.75 22.95 -5.42
N SER A 638 20.79 21.87 -4.64
CA SER A 638 20.96 20.50 -5.13
C SER A 638 19.72 19.94 -5.86
N VAL A 639 18.60 20.68 -5.86
CA VAL A 639 17.39 20.34 -6.62
C VAL A 639 17.19 21.39 -7.71
N ARG A 640 17.39 21.00 -8.97
CA ARG A 640 17.19 21.88 -10.11
C ARG A 640 15.72 22.09 -10.42
N GLN A 641 15.45 23.23 -11.06
CA GLN A 641 14.15 23.58 -11.58
C GLN A 641 14.18 23.61 -13.11
N LEU A 642 13.14 23.09 -13.75
CA LEU A 642 13.05 22.92 -15.21
C LEU A 642 11.68 23.41 -15.72
N PRO A 643 11.63 24.26 -16.75
CA PRO A 643 10.37 24.55 -17.44
C PRO A 643 9.92 23.32 -18.25
N VAL A 644 8.64 22.97 -18.17
CA VAL A 644 8.05 21.89 -18.97
C VAL A 644 6.87 22.41 -19.79
N PRO A 645 6.55 21.83 -20.95
CA PRO A 645 5.42 22.31 -21.73
C PRO A 645 4.09 22.08 -20.99
N ASN A 646 3.14 23.01 -21.18
CA ASN A 646 1.80 23.00 -20.56
C ASN A 646 1.77 23.10 -19.01
N ASP A 647 2.87 23.51 -18.39
CA ASP A 647 2.92 23.90 -16.97
C ASP A 647 3.63 25.25 -16.85
N ASP A 648 2.94 26.25 -16.30
CA ASP A 648 3.48 27.60 -16.17
C ASP A 648 4.51 27.70 -15.01
N GLN A 649 4.60 26.66 -14.17
CA GLN A 649 5.52 26.59 -13.05
C GLN A 649 6.64 25.58 -13.29
N LEU A 650 7.84 25.89 -12.78
CA LEU A 650 9.01 25.03 -12.95
C LEU A 650 8.86 23.72 -12.17
N MET A 651 9.24 22.61 -12.80
CA MET A 651 9.26 21.27 -12.22
C MET A 651 10.60 20.95 -11.57
N LEU A 652 10.59 20.06 -10.58
CA LEU A 652 11.79 19.67 -9.82
C LEU A 652 12.54 18.50 -10.48
N VAL A 653 13.87 18.57 -10.47
CA VAL A 653 14.79 17.54 -10.98
C VAL A 653 15.96 17.37 -10.01
N ILE A 654 16.41 16.12 -9.79
CA ILE A 654 17.63 15.82 -9.04
C ILE A 654 18.69 15.22 -9.96
N ASP A 655 19.96 15.49 -9.68
CA ASP A 655 21.08 15.00 -10.49
C ASP A 655 21.94 13.95 -9.78
N ASP A 656 21.88 13.88 -8.46
CA ASP A 656 22.79 13.07 -7.66
C ASP A 656 22.21 12.73 -6.27
N LEU A 657 23.06 12.12 -5.42
CA LEU A 657 22.72 11.79 -4.04
C LEU A 657 22.40 13.02 -3.20
N ALA A 658 23.08 14.16 -3.42
CA ALA A 658 22.80 15.37 -2.66
C ALA A 658 21.37 15.86 -2.94
N GLY A 659 20.96 15.88 -4.21
CA GLY A 659 19.58 16.18 -4.60
C GLY A 659 18.57 15.22 -3.96
N LEU A 660 18.86 13.90 -3.95
CA LEU A 660 17.99 12.91 -3.28
C LEU A 660 17.86 13.14 -1.77
N LEU A 661 18.95 13.44 -1.08
CA LEU A 661 18.93 13.70 0.36
C LEU A 661 18.28 15.05 0.70
N GLU A 662 18.31 16.02 -0.22
CA GLU A 662 17.53 17.26 -0.08
C GLU A 662 16.02 16.98 -0.12
N LEU A 663 15.57 16.01 -0.92
CA LEU A 663 14.18 15.54 -0.88
C LEU A 663 13.83 14.92 0.48
N VAL A 664 14.73 14.11 1.05
CA VAL A 664 14.56 13.54 2.40
C VAL A 664 14.52 14.64 3.46
N GLN A 665 15.38 15.65 3.33
CA GLN A 665 15.40 16.85 4.17
C GLN A 665 14.05 17.57 4.13
N ALA A 666 13.38 17.58 2.99
CA ALA A 666 12.02 18.09 2.83
C ALA A 666 10.90 17.14 3.28
N SER A 667 11.23 15.98 3.87
CA SER A 667 10.30 14.91 4.29
C SER A 667 9.46 14.36 3.14
N VAL A 668 10.09 14.22 1.96
CA VAL A 668 9.52 13.48 0.83
C VAL A 668 9.58 11.99 1.14
N LEU A 669 8.42 11.33 1.13
CA LEU A 669 8.30 9.89 1.37
C LEU A 669 8.02 9.10 0.10
N GLU A 670 7.48 9.72 -0.95
CA GLU A 670 7.34 9.06 -2.26
C GLU A 670 7.88 9.96 -3.37
N ILE A 671 8.64 9.37 -4.28
CA ILE A 671 9.25 10.05 -5.42
C ILE A 671 8.67 9.43 -6.70
N HIS A 672 7.97 10.25 -7.48
CA HIS A 672 7.27 9.83 -8.69
C HIS A 672 7.90 10.52 -9.91
N PRO A 673 8.86 9.88 -10.59
CA PRO A 673 9.47 10.45 -11.79
C PRO A 673 8.53 10.38 -13.00
N TRP A 674 8.67 11.34 -13.91
CA TRP A 674 8.01 11.30 -15.22
C TRP A 674 8.52 10.14 -16.08
N GLY A 675 7.70 9.73 -17.06
CA GLY A 675 8.08 8.82 -18.14
C GLY A 675 9.00 9.42 -19.21
N ALA A 676 9.52 10.62 -18.99
CA ALA A 676 10.46 11.33 -19.87
C ALA A 676 11.65 11.86 -19.06
N LYS A 677 12.69 12.29 -19.78
CA LYS A 677 13.90 12.92 -19.24
C LYS A 677 13.81 14.45 -19.36
N ALA A 678 14.53 15.16 -18.49
CA ALA A 678 14.52 16.61 -18.40
C ALA A 678 15.01 17.31 -19.67
N GLU A 679 15.85 16.63 -20.47
CA GLU A 679 16.39 17.18 -21.72
C GLU A 679 15.33 17.26 -22.83
N ARG A 680 14.32 16.38 -22.79
CA ARG A 680 13.21 16.30 -23.77
C ARG A 680 11.91 15.90 -23.06
N PRO A 681 11.33 16.77 -22.20
CA PRO A 681 10.14 16.44 -21.40
C PRO A 681 8.89 16.13 -22.24
N GLU A 682 8.88 16.52 -23.52
CA GLU A 682 7.83 16.28 -24.50
C GLU A 682 7.88 14.89 -25.15
N LEU A 683 8.99 14.14 -25.01
CA LEU A 683 9.19 12.82 -25.62
C LEU A 683 9.42 11.75 -24.54
N PRO A 684 8.44 10.87 -24.27
CA PRO A 684 8.62 9.76 -23.34
C PRO A 684 9.72 8.79 -23.76
N ASP A 685 10.52 8.37 -22.79
CA ASP A 685 11.53 7.32 -22.92
C ASP A 685 11.18 6.06 -22.10
N ARG A 686 10.05 6.08 -21.38
CA ARG A 686 9.61 5.00 -20.50
C ARG A 686 8.09 4.92 -20.43
N VAL A 687 7.58 3.70 -20.60
CA VAL A 687 6.15 3.38 -20.45
C VAL A 687 5.92 2.54 -19.21
N THR A 688 4.83 2.78 -18.50
CA THR A 688 4.40 2.01 -17.33
C THR A 688 2.97 1.54 -17.51
N ILE A 689 2.75 0.23 -17.43
CA ILE A 689 1.43 -0.39 -17.25
C ILE A 689 1.28 -0.70 -15.77
N ASP A 690 0.40 0.02 -15.08
CA ASP A 690 0.12 -0.16 -13.66
C ASP A 690 -1.06 -1.14 -13.49
N LEU A 691 -0.78 -2.32 -12.95
CA LEU A 691 -1.78 -3.35 -12.70
C LEU A 691 -2.36 -3.13 -11.31
N ASP A 692 -3.49 -2.44 -11.25
CA ASP A 692 -4.17 -2.05 -10.03
C ASP A 692 -5.34 -3.02 -9.74
N PRO A 693 -5.13 -4.05 -8.89
CA PRO A 693 -6.19 -4.99 -8.55
C PRO A 693 -7.31 -4.29 -7.78
N GLY A 694 -8.55 -4.47 -8.23
CA GLY A 694 -9.72 -4.17 -7.42
C GLY A 694 -9.83 -5.09 -6.21
N ASP A 695 -10.82 -4.82 -5.37
CA ASP A 695 -10.99 -5.58 -4.13
C ASP A 695 -11.26 -7.07 -4.42
N ASN A 696 -10.71 -7.92 -3.55
CA ASN A 696 -10.84 -9.38 -3.59
C ASN A 696 -10.24 -10.07 -4.83
N VAL A 697 -9.35 -9.41 -5.58
CA VAL A 697 -8.55 -10.08 -6.61
C VAL A 697 -7.45 -10.91 -5.93
N PRO A 698 -7.39 -12.24 -6.14
CA PRO A 698 -6.29 -13.06 -5.63
C PRO A 698 -4.95 -12.61 -6.23
N TRP A 699 -3.90 -12.62 -5.41
CA TRP A 699 -2.57 -12.18 -5.84
C TRP A 699 -2.03 -12.93 -7.06
N GLN A 700 -2.31 -14.23 -7.15
CA GLN A 700 -1.93 -15.03 -8.32
C GLN A 700 -2.47 -14.43 -9.62
N ARG A 701 -3.68 -13.85 -9.63
CA ARG A 701 -4.22 -13.18 -10.82
C ARG A 701 -3.46 -11.92 -11.21
N VAL A 702 -2.86 -11.23 -10.23
CA VAL A 702 -2.03 -10.05 -10.48
C VAL A 702 -0.70 -10.45 -11.12
N ILE A 703 -0.11 -11.55 -10.65
CA ILE A 703 1.08 -12.18 -11.26
C ILE A 703 0.75 -12.61 -12.70
N ASP A 704 -0.36 -13.33 -12.89
CA ASP A 704 -0.79 -13.79 -14.21
C ASP A 704 -1.03 -12.61 -15.16
N ALA A 705 -1.61 -11.51 -14.68
CA ALA A 705 -1.79 -10.28 -15.45
C ALA A 705 -0.45 -9.64 -15.87
N ALA A 706 0.54 -9.61 -14.97
CA ALA A 706 1.88 -9.11 -15.30
C ALA A 706 2.55 -9.96 -16.39
N HIS A 707 2.44 -11.29 -16.30
CA HIS A 707 2.90 -12.19 -17.35
C HIS A 707 2.12 -12.04 -18.65
N ASP A 708 0.81 -11.72 -18.60
CA ASP A 708 0.03 -11.46 -19.81
C ASP A 708 0.50 -10.20 -20.54
N VAL A 709 0.72 -9.10 -19.80
CA VAL A 709 1.33 -7.88 -20.35
C VAL A 709 2.70 -8.20 -20.97
N ARG A 710 3.54 -8.97 -20.25
CA ARG A 710 4.87 -9.39 -20.76
C ARG A 710 4.77 -10.14 -22.09
N ARG A 711 3.86 -11.12 -22.20
CA ARG A 711 3.67 -11.91 -23.43
C ARG A 711 3.21 -11.05 -24.60
N ARG A 712 2.28 -10.12 -24.36
CA ARG A 712 1.77 -9.19 -25.38
C ARG A 712 2.88 -8.26 -25.88
N LEU A 713 3.69 -7.71 -24.97
CA LEU A 713 4.85 -6.90 -25.34
C LEU A 713 5.90 -7.72 -26.09
N ALA A 714 6.20 -8.95 -25.64
CA ALA A 714 7.14 -9.84 -26.32
C ALA A 714 6.69 -10.20 -27.75
N ALA A 715 5.39 -10.40 -27.98
CA ALA A 715 4.84 -10.62 -29.33
C ALA A 715 5.07 -9.42 -30.27
N LEU A 716 5.18 -8.21 -29.70
CA LEU A 716 5.52 -6.97 -30.39
C LEU A 716 7.03 -6.70 -30.43
N LYS A 717 7.85 -7.67 -30.00
CA LYS A 717 9.32 -7.55 -29.86
C LYS A 717 9.74 -6.43 -28.90
N LEU A 718 8.90 -6.15 -27.90
CA LEU A 718 9.20 -5.23 -26.81
C LEU A 718 9.55 -6.03 -25.55
N GLU A 719 10.78 -5.86 -25.08
CA GLU A 719 11.24 -6.38 -23.80
C GLU A 719 10.80 -5.45 -22.66
N SER A 720 10.37 -6.08 -21.57
CA SER A 720 9.75 -5.42 -20.42
C SER A 720 10.26 -5.97 -19.10
N PHE A 721 10.09 -5.17 -18.07
CA PHE A 721 10.61 -5.35 -16.73
C PHE A 721 9.47 -5.21 -15.72
N VAL A 722 9.59 -5.85 -14.56
CA VAL A 722 8.54 -5.84 -13.54
C VAL A 722 9.05 -5.30 -12.22
N LYS A 723 8.21 -4.56 -11.49
CA LYS A 723 8.48 -4.17 -10.11
C LYS A 723 7.22 -4.24 -9.27
N THR A 724 7.42 -4.48 -7.98
CA THR A 724 6.36 -4.27 -7.00
C THR A 724 6.06 -2.78 -6.87
N THR A 725 4.81 -2.44 -6.54
CA THR A 725 4.44 -1.03 -6.34
C THR A 725 4.71 -0.54 -4.92
N GLY A 726 4.90 -1.45 -3.95
CA GLY A 726 4.80 -1.13 -2.53
C GLY A 726 3.36 -0.87 -2.05
N GLY A 727 2.37 -1.00 -2.94
CA GLY A 727 0.94 -0.86 -2.66
C GLY A 727 0.24 -2.21 -2.79
N LYS A 728 -0.79 -2.31 -3.63
CA LYS A 728 -1.53 -3.55 -3.91
C LYS A 728 -1.16 -4.23 -5.24
N GLY A 729 -0.55 -3.51 -6.18
CA GLY A 729 -0.38 -3.92 -7.57
C GLY A 729 1.07 -4.17 -8.01
N LEU A 730 1.24 -4.40 -9.32
CA LEU A 730 2.54 -4.54 -10.00
C LEU A 730 2.65 -3.49 -11.11
N HIS A 731 3.86 -3.00 -11.36
CA HIS A 731 4.14 -2.23 -12.58
C HIS A 731 4.91 -3.10 -13.56
N VAL A 732 4.45 -3.13 -14.80
CA VAL A 732 5.24 -3.62 -15.94
C VAL A 732 5.74 -2.40 -16.71
N VAL A 733 7.06 -2.30 -16.86
CA VAL A 733 7.76 -1.11 -17.36
C VAL A 733 8.62 -1.50 -18.54
N PHE A 734 8.65 -0.69 -19.60
CA PHE A 734 9.56 -0.90 -20.72
C PHE A 734 10.12 0.43 -21.24
N PRO A 735 11.41 0.47 -21.61
CA PRO A 735 12.03 1.66 -22.17
C PRO A 735 11.69 1.84 -23.64
N LEU A 736 11.66 3.09 -24.09
CA LEU A 736 11.51 3.50 -25.49
C LEU A 736 12.61 4.48 -25.87
N THR A 737 12.97 4.46 -27.15
CA THR A 737 13.71 5.55 -27.76
C THR A 737 12.77 6.76 -27.86
N PRO A 738 13.15 7.95 -27.36
CA PRO A 738 12.26 9.11 -27.29
C PRO A 738 12.02 9.70 -28.70
N GLN A 739 11.06 9.13 -29.42
CA GLN A 739 10.69 9.46 -30.79
C GLN A 739 9.18 9.69 -30.96
N ALA A 740 8.36 9.06 -30.12
CA ALA A 740 6.91 9.22 -30.11
C ALA A 740 6.51 10.24 -29.04
N ASP A 741 5.44 11.01 -29.28
CA ASP A 741 4.89 11.94 -28.31
C ASP A 741 4.04 11.23 -27.23
N TRP A 742 3.65 11.97 -26.20
CA TRP A 742 2.85 11.48 -25.09
C TRP A 742 1.52 10.86 -25.53
N ASP A 743 0.83 11.45 -26.52
CA ASP A 743 -0.47 10.95 -26.98
C ASP A 743 -0.33 9.61 -27.71
N THR A 744 0.69 9.47 -28.56
CA THR A 744 1.01 8.21 -29.24
C THR A 744 1.36 7.11 -28.25
N VAL A 745 2.22 7.42 -27.27
CA VAL A 745 2.64 6.46 -26.23
C VAL A 745 1.45 6.06 -25.35
N LYS A 746 0.61 7.02 -24.95
CA LYS A 746 -0.61 6.75 -24.18
C LYS A 746 -1.61 5.91 -24.95
N ALA A 747 -1.83 6.20 -26.23
CA ALA A 747 -2.74 5.43 -27.09
C ALA A 747 -2.25 3.98 -27.27
N PHE A 748 -0.94 3.77 -27.40
CA PHE A 748 -0.37 2.42 -27.42
C PHE A 748 -0.55 1.68 -26.09
N ALA A 749 -0.27 2.33 -24.95
CA ALA A 749 -0.52 1.72 -23.65
C ALA A 749 -2.01 1.39 -23.44
N GLN A 750 -2.90 2.28 -23.91
CA GLN A 750 -4.34 2.07 -23.91
C GLN A 750 -4.74 0.86 -24.76
N SER A 751 -4.16 0.68 -25.96
CA SER A 751 -4.54 -0.44 -26.82
C SER A 751 -4.21 -1.80 -26.19
N ILE A 752 -3.10 -1.91 -25.45
CA ILE A 752 -2.78 -3.10 -24.64
C ILE A 752 -3.83 -3.32 -23.55
N ALA A 753 -4.19 -2.28 -22.80
CA ALA A 753 -5.20 -2.37 -21.74
C ALA A 753 -6.58 -2.76 -22.28
N SER A 754 -7.02 -2.13 -23.37
CA SER A 754 -8.29 -2.43 -24.03
C SER A 754 -8.31 -3.83 -24.64
N ALA A 755 -7.21 -4.29 -25.25
CA ALA A 755 -7.10 -5.66 -25.76
C ALA A 755 -7.21 -6.69 -24.63
N MET A 756 -6.54 -6.47 -23.50
CA MET A 756 -6.69 -7.31 -22.32
C MET A 756 -8.14 -7.33 -21.82
N ALA A 757 -8.75 -6.16 -21.66
CA ALA A 757 -10.15 -6.03 -21.23
C ALA A 757 -11.14 -6.70 -22.20
N ALA A 758 -10.87 -6.66 -23.51
CA ALA A 758 -11.69 -7.33 -24.52
C ALA A 758 -11.52 -8.85 -24.51
N ASP A 759 -10.29 -9.34 -24.37
CA ASP A 759 -10.00 -10.78 -24.36
C ASP A 759 -10.53 -11.46 -23.10
N ARG A 760 -10.41 -10.80 -21.95
CA ARG A 760 -10.79 -11.32 -20.62
C ARG A 760 -11.52 -10.26 -19.80
N PRO A 761 -12.75 -9.88 -20.18
CA PRO A 761 -13.55 -8.86 -19.47
C PRO A 761 -13.95 -9.29 -18.05
N ASP A 762 -13.86 -10.57 -17.75
CA ASP A 762 -14.03 -11.17 -16.42
C ASP A 762 -12.84 -10.92 -15.48
N LEU A 763 -11.65 -10.67 -16.03
CA LEU A 763 -10.43 -10.44 -15.27
C LEU A 763 -9.92 -9.01 -15.35
N TYR A 764 -10.09 -8.33 -16.48
CA TYR A 764 -9.48 -7.04 -16.76
C TYR A 764 -10.52 -5.96 -17.06
N THR A 765 -10.15 -4.72 -16.76
CA THR A 765 -10.89 -3.51 -17.14
C THR A 765 -9.91 -2.41 -17.52
N ASP A 766 -10.24 -1.64 -18.56
CA ASP A 766 -9.54 -0.41 -18.96
C ASP A 766 -10.33 0.85 -18.56
N ASN A 767 -11.50 0.68 -17.93
CA ASN A 767 -12.32 1.77 -17.39
C ASN A 767 -11.78 2.27 -16.04
N MET A 768 -11.57 3.58 -15.95
CA MET A 768 -11.06 4.26 -14.77
C MET A 768 -12.01 4.22 -13.57
N ALA A 769 -13.33 4.08 -13.77
CA ALA A 769 -14.30 4.10 -12.68
C ALA A 769 -14.05 2.95 -11.68
N LYS A 770 -13.81 3.29 -10.40
CA LYS A 770 -13.56 2.29 -9.33
C LYS A 770 -14.70 1.27 -9.19
N SER A 771 -15.95 1.70 -9.45
CA SER A 771 -17.14 0.83 -9.47
C SER A 771 -17.04 -0.31 -10.49
N GLY A 772 -16.28 -0.14 -11.58
CA GLY A 772 -16.02 -1.16 -12.58
C GLY A 772 -14.92 -2.16 -12.22
N ARG A 773 -14.18 -1.95 -11.12
CA ARG A 773 -12.97 -2.76 -10.82
C ARG A 773 -13.23 -3.95 -9.90
N ARG A 774 -14.43 -4.15 -9.37
CA ARG A 774 -14.71 -5.20 -8.38
C ARG A 774 -14.41 -6.60 -8.95
N GLY A 775 -13.50 -7.33 -8.30
CA GLY A 775 -13.06 -8.65 -8.74
C GLY A 775 -12.20 -8.68 -10.02
N ARG A 776 -11.82 -7.51 -10.54
CA ARG A 776 -11.05 -7.33 -11.78
C ARG A 776 -9.79 -6.49 -11.53
N ILE A 777 -8.83 -6.59 -12.42
CA ILE A 777 -7.61 -5.80 -12.41
C ILE A 777 -7.81 -4.64 -13.39
N PHE A 778 -7.66 -3.41 -12.87
CA PHE A 778 -7.58 -2.25 -13.74
C PHE A 778 -6.20 -2.19 -14.36
N VAL A 779 -6.14 -2.28 -15.69
CA VAL A 779 -4.90 -2.14 -16.44
C VAL A 779 -4.70 -0.65 -16.71
N ASP A 780 -4.07 0.03 -15.76
CA ASP A 780 -3.91 1.48 -15.76
C ASP A 780 -2.84 1.92 -16.77
N TYR A 781 -3.31 2.46 -17.89
CA TYR A 781 -2.50 3.08 -18.93
C TYR A 781 -2.33 4.60 -18.73
N LEU A 782 -3.02 5.21 -17.76
CA LEU A 782 -3.09 6.67 -17.59
C LEU A 782 -1.79 7.26 -17.05
N ARG A 783 -0.86 6.42 -16.59
CA ARG A 783 0.50 6.80 -16.18
C ARG A 783 1.35 7.35 -17.32
N ASN A 784 0.89 7.21 -18.56
CA ASN A 784 1.64 7.52 -19.77
C ASN A 784 1.15 8.79 -20.48
N GLY A 785 0.51 9.73 -19.75
CA GLY A 785 0.18 11.06 -20.25
C GLY A 785 1.17 12.12 -19.78
N MET A 786 1.19 13.27 -20.47
CA MET A 786 2.03 14.41 -20.06
C MET A 786 1.69 14.85 -18.63
N GLY A 787 2.71 15.01 -17.79
CA GLY A 787 2.53 15.34 -16.37
C GLY A 787 2.07 14.19 -15.47
N ALA A 788 1.72 13.04 -16.03
CA ALA A 788 1.41 11.84 -15.26
C ALA A 788 2.70 11.17 -14.77
N THR A 789 2.60 10.54 -13.61
CA THR A 789 3.74 9.90 -12.96
C THR A 789 3.37 8.53 -12.38
N ALA A 790 4.40 7.72 -12.20
CA ALA A 790 4.33 6.42 -11.54
C ALA A 790 5.37 6.39 -10.42
N ILE A 791 5.12 5.63 -9.35
CA ILE A 791 6.09 5.51 -8.25
C ILE A 791 7.44 5.01 -8.78
N GLY A 792 8.51 5.72 -8.43
CA GLY A 792 9.87 5.41 -8.86
C GLY A 792 10.36 4.06 -8.33
N ALA A 793 11.21 3.39 -9.11
CA ALA A 793 11.92 2.21 -8.62
C ALA A 793 12.77 2.60 -7.39
N TYR A 794 12.74 1.74 -6.38
CA TYR A 794 13.32 1.90 -5.05
C TYR A 794 12.80 3.07 -4.19
N SER A 795 11.79 3.80 -4.65
CA SER A 795 11.14 4.81 -3.81
C SER A 795 10.27 4.17 -2.74
N THR A 796 10.35 4.71 -1.52
CA THR A 796 9.47 4.37 -0.39
C THR A 796 8.01 4.75 -0.68
N ARG A 797 7.10 4.16 0.08
CA ARG A 797 5.67 4.46 0.08
C ARG A 797 5.25 5.06 1.40
N ALA A 798 4.43 6.11 1.36
CA ALA A 798 3.82 6.72 2.53
C ALA A 798 2.66 5.86 3.06
N ARG A 799 2.99 4.64 3.48
CA ARG A 799 2.07 3.60 3.96
C ARG A 799 2.66 2.91 5.17
N GLU A 800 1.79 2.30 5.97
CA GLU A 800 2.19 1.45 7.09
C GLU A 800 3.20 0.37 6.65
N GLY A 801 4.23 0.15 7.48
CA GLY A 801 5.31 -0.80 7.19
C GLY A 801 6.46 -0.22 6.36
N ALA A 802 6.38 1.04 5.93
CA ALA A 802 7.34 1.69 5.02
C ALA A 802 7.72 0.84 3.80
N PRO A 803 6.74 0.38 2.99
CA PRO A 803 7.04 -0.47 1.84
C PRO A 803 7.80 0.32 0.76
N VAL A 804 8.52 -0.41 -0.08
CA VAL A 804 9.34 0.13 -1.17
C VAL A 804 8.87 -0.46 -2.50
N SER A 805 8.86 0.36 -3.56
CA SER A 805 8.57 -0.09 -4.92
C SER A 805 9.82 -0.75 -5.54
N VAL A 806 9.89 -2.08 -5.62
CA VAL A 806 11.16 -2.79 -5.86
C VAL A 806 11.18 -3.51 -7.21
N PRO A 807 12.18 -3.24 -8.08
CA PRO A 807 12.53 -4.05 -9.24
C PRO A 807 12.74 -5.53 -8.92
N LEU A 808 12.10 -6.39 -9.70
CA LEU A 808 12.16 -7.84 -9.59
C LEU A 808 12.62 -8.47 -10.90
N ALA A 809 13.32 -9.59 -10.80
CA ALA A 809 13.54 -10.45 -11.95
C ALA A 809 12.24 -11.23 -12.21
N TRP A 810 11.99 -11.58 -13.46
CA TRP A 810 10.73 -12.23 -13.82
C TRP A 810 10.55 -13.62 -13.20
N ASP A 811 11.65 -14.31 -12.88
CA ASP A 811 11.69 -15.60 -12.21
C ASP A 811 11.55 -15.48 -10.67
N GLU A 812 11.83 -14.31 -10.10
CA GLU A 812 11.56 -14.01 -8.69
C GLU A 812 10.07 -13.77 -8.41
N LEU A 813 9.28 -13.40 -9.43
CA LEU A 813 7.88 -13.07 -9.27
C LEU A 813 7.04 -14.33 -8.96
N GLY A 814 6.59 -14.46 -7.71
CA GLY A 814 5.75 -15.58 -7.25
C GLY A 814 4.84 -15.23 -6.07
N GLU A 815 4.07 -16.21 -5.59
CA GLU A 815 3.03 -16.01 -4.56
C GLU A 815 3.56 -15.47 -3.22
N ASN A 816 4.83 -15.72 -2.95
CA ASN A 816 5.53 -15.34 -1.71
C ASN A 816 6.02 -13.88 -1.72
N ILE A 817 6.10 -13.22 -2.88
CA ILE A 817 6.50 -11.81 -2.98
C ILE A 817 5.24 -10.98 -3.26
N ARG A 818 4.63 -10.47 -2.20
CA ARG A 818 3.49 -9.54 -2.31
C ARG A 818 3.94 -8.14 -2.73
N SER A 819 3.00 -7.32 -3.20
CA SER A 819 3.30 -5.96 -3.70
C SER A 819 4.02 -5.06 -2.68
N ASN A 820 3.80 -5.23 -1.38
CA ASN A 820 4.43 -4.48 -0.30
C ASN A 820 5.46 -5.31 0.50
N HIS A 821 6.00 -6.39 -0.10
CA HIS A 821 6.88 -7.35 0.56
C HIS A 821 8.18 -6.72 1.07
N PHE A 822 8.79 -5.89 0.25
CA PHE A 822 10.01 -5.18 0.60
C PHE A 822 9.69 -3.87 1.29
N THR A 823 10.36 -3.64 2.41
CA THR A 823 10.24 -2.42 3.20
C THR A 823 11.59 -1.74 3.29
N LEU A 824 11.61 -0.52 3.81
CA LEU A 824 12.84 0.21 4.10
C LEU A 824 13.82 -0.63 4.95
N LEU A 825 13.30 -1.46 5.85
CA LEU A 825 14.11 -2.29 6.75
C LEU A 825 14.60 -3.59 6.08
N THR A 826 13.80 -4.19 5.20
CA THR A 826 14.10 -5.50 4.59
C THR A 826 14.78 -5.41 3.23
N LEU A 827 14.52 -4.36 2.45
CA LEU A 827 15.07 -4.23 1.09
C LEU A 827 16.59 -4.28 1.06
N PRO A 828 17.33 -3.54 1.90
CA PRO A 828 18.77 -3.53 1.68
C PRO A 828 19.42 -4.87 2.10
N LYS A 829 18.70 -5.74 2.86
CA LYS A 829 19.09 -7.14 3.09
C LYS A 829 19.07 -7.88 1.76
N ARG A 830 18.00 -7.75 0.97
CA ARG A 830 17.91 -8.33 -0.38
C ARG A 830 19.06 -7.85 -1.26
N LEU A 831 19.28 -6.54 -1.35
CA LEU A 831 20.26 -5.95 -2.28
C LEU A 831 21.68 -6.46 -2.06
N ALA A 832 22.07 -6.74 -0.81
CA ALA A 832 23.39 -7.29 -0.49
C ALA A 832 23.64 -8.72 -1.03
N PHE A 833 22.57 -9.46 -1.37
CA PHE A 833 22.64 -10.85 -1.86
C PHE A 833 22.18 -10.99 -3.32
N LEU A 834 22.01 -9.88 -4.03
CA LEU A 834 21.79 -9.89 -5.48
C LEU A 834 23.13 -9.91 -6.21
N ASP A 835 23.28 -10.86 -7.12
CA ASP A 835 24.49 -10.99 -7.94
C ASP A 835 24.53 -9.94 -9.07
N HIS A 836 23.36 -9.46 -9.49
CA HIS A 836 23.15 -8.46 -10.55
C HIS A 836 21.85 -7.68 -10.31
N ASP A 837 21.69 -6.56 -11.01
CA ASP A 837 20.45 -5.77 -10.97
C ASP A 837 19.33 -6.48 -11.74
N PRO A 838 18.15 -6.75 -11.14
CA PRO A 838 17.02 -7.33 -11.86
C PRO A 838 16.55 -6.53 -13.09
N TRP A 839 16.87 -5.24 -13.16
CA TRP A 839 16.60 -4.36 -14.29
C TRP A 839 17.86 -4.01 -15.10
N GLU A 840 18.91 -4.81 -14.96
CA GLU A 840 20.10 -4.71 -15.80
C GLU A 840 19.71 -4.70 -17.29
N GLY A 841 20.31 -3.78 -18.05
CA GLY A 841 20.00 -3.59 -19.48
C GLY A 841 18.87 -2.61 -19.79
N LEU A 842 18.01 -2.23 -18.83
CA LEU A 842 16.90 -1.28 -19.07
C LEU A 842 17.38 0.05 -19.70
N ALA A 843 18.49 0.60 -19.21
CA ALA A 843 19.01 1.89 -19.69
C ALA A 843 19.67 1.83 -21.08
N SER A 844 20.21 0.67 -21.48
CA SER A 844 20.89 0.48 -22.77
C SER A 844 19.96 -0.04 -23.87
N LEU A 845 18.80 -0.59 -23.50
CA LEU A 845 17.83 -1.17 -24.41
C LEU A 845 17.11 -0.09 -25.24
N LYS A 846 17.26 -0.18 -26.56
CA LYS A 846 16.65 0.73 -27.54
C LYS A 846 15.49 0.05 -28.25
N GLN A 847 14.29 0.57 -28.05
CA GLN A 847 13.06 0.02 -28.63
C GLN A 847 12.21 1.14 -29.24
N SER A 848 11.42 0.82 -30.26
CA SER A 848 10.47 1.74 -30.89
C SER A 848 9.10 1.08 -30.93
N LEU A 849 8.05 1.88 -30.77
CA LEU A 849 6.69 1.36 -30.83
C LEU A 849 6.37 0.81 -32.23
N PRO A 850 5.71 -0.36 -32.34
CA PRO A 850 5.28 -0.91 -33.63
C PRO A 850 4.38 0.09 -34.36
N GLY A 851 4.71 0.41 -35.62
CA GLY A 851 3.96 1.39 -36.42
C GLY A 851 4.23 2.86 -36.08
N ALA A 852 5.09 3.17 -35.10
CA ALA A 852 5.51 4.55 -34.81
C ALA A 852 6.56 5.09 -35.79
N THR A 853 7.07 4.26 -36.70
CA THR A 853 7.64 4.78 -37.93
C THR A 853 6.49 5.26 -38.81
N VAL A 854 6.41 6.59 -38.98
CA VAL A 854 5.50 7.37 -39.84
C VAL A 854 4.24 7.93 -39.14
N ASN A 855 4.42 8.93 -38.25
CA ASN A 855 3.34 9.85 -37.83
C ASN A 855 3.63 11.32 -38.17
N VAL A 856 4.69 11.63 -38.90
CA VAL A 856 4.95 12.99 -39.39
C VAL A 856 4.87 12.97 -40.91
N PRO A 857 3.89 13.66 -41.53
CA PRO A 857 3.84 13.78 -42.96
C PRO A 857 5.07 14.58 -43.40
N THR A 858 5.68 14.17 -44.51
CA THR A 858 6.85 14.88 -45.03
C THR A 858 6.48 16.33 -45.34
N LYS A 859 7.45 17.25 -45.30
CA LYS A 859 7.23 18.65 -45.69
C LYS A 859 6.61 18.75 -47.10
N ALA A 860 6.96 17.83 -48.01
CA ALA A 860 6.40 17.76 -49.35
C ALA A 860 4.90 17.39 -49.34
N GLU A 861 4.49 16.40 -48.54
CA GLU A 861 3.09 16.01 -48.38
C GLU A 861 2.24 17.12 -47.74
N LEU A 862 2.78 17.78 -46.71
CA LEU A 862 2.14 18.95 -46.09
C LEU A 862 2.01 20.11 -47.06
N ALA A 863 3.08 20.43 -47.80
CA ALA A 863 3.07 21.51 -48.79
C ALA A 863 2.05 21.23 -49.91
N ALA A 864 1.97 19.99 -50.40
CA ALA A 864 0.98 19.58 -51.40
C ALA A 864 -0.45 19.70 -50.88
N TYR A 865 -0.70 19.26 -49.65
CA TYR A 865 -2.00 19.42 -48.98
C TYR A 865 -2.37 20.89 -48.85
N TRP A 866 -1.51 21.72 -48.27
CA TRP A 866 -1.81 23.13 -48.03
C TRP A 866 -2.04 23.88 -49.34
N LYS A 867 -1.27 23.62 -50.41
CA LYS A 867 -1.54 24.19 -51.74
C LYS A 867 -2.95 23.90 -52.25
N LYS A 868 -3.47 22.70 -51.97
CA LYS A 868 -4.80 22.26 -52.42
C LYS A 868 -5.93 22.98 -51.67
N VAL A 869 -5.79 23.19 -50.36
CA VAL A 869 -6.85 23.78 -49.51
C VAL A 869 -6.64 25.26 -49.18
N ALA A 870 -5.51 25.87 -49.56
CA ALA A 870 -5.10 27.20 -49.11
C ALA A 870 -6.18 28.28 -49.32
N LYS A 871 -6.87 28.28 -50.46
CA LYS A 871 -7.93 29.26 -50.74
C LYS A 871 -9.07 29.20 -49.72
N GLN A 872 -9.45 27.99 -49.29
CA GLN A 872 -10.50 27.77 -48.28
C GLN A 872 -9.96 28.02 -46.87
N ALA A 873 -8.76 27.53 -46.59
CA ALA A 873 -8.12 27.67 -45.28
C ALA A 873 -7.84 29.14 -44.93
N LEU A 874 -7.33 29.93 -45.87
CA LEU A 874 -6.97 31.34 -45.63
C LEU A 874 -8.17 32.20 -45.21
N VAL A 875 -9.41 31.85 -45.59
CA VAL A 875 -10.63 32.53 -45.09
C VAL A 875 -10.72 32.48 -43.56
N HIS A 876 -10.21 31.40 -42.95
CA HIS A 876 -10.24 31.18 -41.51
C HIS A 876 -8.91 31.50 -40.80
N LEU A 877 -7.79 31.45 -41.53
CA LEU A 877 -6.43 31.54 -40.95
C LEU A 877 -5.76 32.88 -41.16
N ALA A 878 -6.09 33.58 -42.25
CA ALA A 878 -5.38 34.80 -42.60
C ALA A 878 -5.58 35.87 -41.53
N ARG A 879 -4.52 36.65 -41.28
CA ARG A 879 -4.53 37.77 -40.33
C ARG A 879 -4.93 37.39 -38.89
N ARG A 880 -4.75 36.13 -38.49
CA ARG A 880 -4.92 35.69 -37.11
C ARG A 880 -3.59 35.27 -36.50
N PRO A 881 -3.35 35.53 -35.21
CA PRO A 881 -2.27 34.88 -34.49
C PRO A 881 -2.46 33.36 -34.48
N LEU A 882 -1.46 32.65 -34.96
CA LEU A 882 -1.39 31.18 -35.07
C LEU A 882 -0.33 30.64 -34.12
N LYS A 883 -0.72 29.64 -33.34
CA LYS A 883 0.20 28.78 -32.59
C LYS A 883 0.50 27.53 -33.42
N LEU A 884 1.78 27.18 -33.53
CA LEU A 884 2.27 26.09 -34.37
C LEU A 884 2.56 24.85 -33.53
N VAL A 885 2.18 23.68 -34.03
CA VAL A 885 2.48 22.37 -33.44
C VAL A 885 3.40 21.60 -34.39
N GLY A 886 4.49 21.03 -33.86
CA GLY A 886 5.51 20.30 -34.62
C GLY A 886 6.67 21.16 -35.16
N SER A 887 6.64 22.49 -34.98
CA SER A 887 7.67 23.40 -35.47
C SER A 887 8.89 23.50 -34.55
N THR A 888 10.07 23.79 -35.11
CA THR A 888 11.29 24.13 -34.36
C THR A 888 11.44 25.66 -34.28
N PRO A 889 11.81 26.26 -33.13
CA PRO A 889 12.01 27.71 -33.04
C PRO A 889 13.15 28.15 -33.96
N GLY A 890 12.82 28.90 -35.02
CA GLY A 890 13.76 29.42 -36.00
C GLY A 890 13.29 30.77 -36.54
N LYS A 891 14.16 31.46 -37.29
CA LYS A 891 13.80 32.73 -37.93
C LYS A 891 12.69 32.46 -38.98
N PRO A 892 11.53 33.14 -38.90
CA PRO A 892 10.44 32.88 -39.84
C PRO A 892 10.82 33.32 -41.27
N PRO A 893 10.39 32.58 -42.32
CA PRO A 893 10.52 33.01 -43.70
C PRO A 893 9.84 34.37 -43.95
N LYS A 894 10.23 35.08 -45.03
CA LYS A 894 9.73 36.44 -45.34
C LYS A 894 8.19 36.54 -45.42
N ALA A 895 7.52 35.47 -45.83
CA ALA A 895 6.06 35.41 -45.95
C ALA A 895 5.33 35.06 -44.63
N VAL A 896 6.07 34.74 -43.57
CA VAL A 896 5.54 34.45 -42.22
C VAL A 896 5.94 35.60 -41.28
N ARG A 897 4.96 36.17 -40.59
CA ARG A 897 5.17 37.34 -39.72
C ARG A 897 4.97 36.95 -38.26
N LYS A 898 5.69 37.58 -37.34
CA LYS A 898 5.57 37.34 -35.89
C LYS A 898 4.40 38.16 -35.31
N ALA A 899 3.63 37.58 -34.39
CA ALA A 899 2.47 38.17 -33.72
C ALA A 899 2.52 37.98 -32.19
N GLY A 900 3.72 38.04 -31.60
CA GLY A 900 3.99 37.75 -30.17
C GLY A 900 5.14 36.77 -30.00
N ASP A 901 5.49 36.41 -28.77
CA ASP A 901 6.71 35.62 -28.48
C ASP A 901 6.70 34.21 -29.11
N ASP A 902 5.53 33.57 -29.20
CA ASP A 902 5.34 32.21 -29.70
C ASP A 902 4.27 32.09 -30.81
N ARG A 903 3.83 33.22 -31.40
CA ARG A 903 2.74 33.27 -32.40
C ARG A 903 3.18 33.89 -33.71
N PHE A 904 2.57 33.39 -34.78
CA PHE A 904 2.83 33.81 -36.16
C PHE A 904 1.54 34.14 -36.89
N TRP A 905 1.61 34.92 -37.96
CA TRP A 905 0.47 35.13 -38.83
C TRP A 905 0.89 35.16 -40.29
N ILE A 906 -0.10 34.92 -41.14
CA ILE A 906 0.03 34.75 -42.58
C ILE A 906 -1.12 35.47 -43.29
N ASP A 907 -0.90 35.89 -44.52
CA ASP A 907 -1.91 36.52 -45.39
C ASP A 907 -1.99 35.86 -46.78
N SER A 908 -1.16 34.85 -47.02
CA SER A 908 -0.91 34.30 -48.35
C SER A 908 -0.60 32.80 -48.30
N VAL A 909 -0.71 32.15 -49.46
CA VAL A 909 -0.34 30.74 -49.65
C VAL A 909 1.14 30.53 -49.35
N ASP A 910 2.00 31.47 -49.75
CA ASP A 910 3.44 31.43 -49.46
C ASP A 910 3.70 31.51 -47.95
N GLY A 911 2.88 32.25 -47.21
CA GLY A 911 2.89 32.25 -45.75
C GLY A 911 2.58 30.87 -45.17
N LEU A 912 1.51 30.20 -45.63
CA LEU A 912 1.18 28.81 -45.22
C LEU A 912 2.33 27.84 -45.49
N LEU A 913 2.94 27.94 -46.67
CA LEU A 913 4.09 27.09 -47.04
C LEU A 913 5.32 27.40 -46.20
N GLY A 914 5.55 28.67 -45.87
CA GLY A 914 6.59 29.06 -44.91
C GLY A 914 6.39 28.45 -43.53
N LEU A 915 5.14 28.28 -43.06
CA LEU A 915 4.86 27.56 -41.81
C LEU A 915 5.23 26.08 -41.90
N VAL A 916 4.99 25.43 -43.04
CA VAL A 916 5.42 24.03 -43.30
C VAL A 916 6.94 23.92 -43.32
N GLU A 917 7.64 24.90 -43.90
CA GLU A 917 9.10 24.96 -43.90
C GLU A 917 9.67 25.06 -42.48
N MET A 918 8.98 25.81 -41.60
CA MET A 918 9.26 25.90 -40.17
C MET A 918 8.91 24.61 -39.39
N GLY A 919 8.39 23.57 -40.07
CA GLY A 919 8.04 22.29 -39.48
C GLY A 919 6.64 22.23 -38.88
N ALA A 920 5.80 23.25 -39.09
CA ALA A 920 4.43 23.21 -38.57
C ALA A 920 3.62 22.11 -39.27
N VAL A 921 3.05 21.21 -38.46
CA VAL A 921 2.14 20.15 -38.90
C VAL A 921 0.69 20.55 -38.64
N GLU A 922 0.42 21.07 -37.44
CA GLU A 922 -0.90 21.48 -36.98
C GLU A 922 -0.89 22.97 -36.59
N LEU A 923 -1.95 23.69 -36.95
CA LEU A 923 -2.13 25.13 -36.75
C LEU A 923 -3.31 25.38 -35.83
N HIS A 924 -3.11 26.22 -34.81
CA HIS A 924 -4.15 26.67 -33.90
C HIS A 924 -4.37 28.17 -34.08
N ALA A 925 -5.59 28.58 -34.42
CA ALA A 925 -5.93 29.98 -34.63
C ALA A 925 -6.48 30.61 -33.36
N ALA A 926 -6.01 31.82 -33.04
CA ALA A 926 -6.59 32.64 -31.99
C ALA A 926 -7.97 33.15 -32.40
N ASN A 927 -8.83 33.36 -31.39
CA ASN A 927 -10.16 33.92 -31.58
C ASN A 927 -10.20 35.46 -31.67
N VAL A 928 -9.06 36.06 -32.01
CA VAL A 928 -8.84 37.49 -32.25
C VAL A 928 -8.14 37.65 -33.61
N THR A 929 -8.12 38.86 -34.15
CA THR A 929 -7.35 39.19 -35.35
C THR A 929 -6.04 39.89 -34.98
N ILE A 930 -5.10 39.98 -35.91
CA ILE A 930 -3.88 40.80 -35.71
C ILE A 930 -4.15 42.30 -35.75
N ASP A 931 -5.29 42.71 -36.32
CA ASP A 931 -5.70 44.11 -36.41
C ASP A 931 -6.31 44.61 -35.10
N ASP A 932 -6.95 43.72 -34.36
CA ASP A 932 -7.50 43.98 -33.03
C ASP A 932 -7.27 42.76 -32.11
N PRO A 933 -6.09 42.68 -31.47
CA PRO A 933 -5.72 41.55 -30.62
C PRO A 933 -6.44 41.56 -29.26
N GLU A 934 -7.10 42.67 -28.90
CA GLU A 934 -7.78 42.83 -27.60
C GLU A 934 -9.29 42.49 -27.69
N ARG A 935 -9.85 42.42 -28.89
CA ARG A 935 -11.27 42.15 -29.09
C ARG A 935 -11.50 40.82 -29.82
N PRO A 936 -12.07 39.82 -29.16
CA PRO A 936 -12.39 38.56 -29.81
C PRO A 936 -13.56 38.73 -30.77
N ASP A 937 -13.43 38.17 -31.97
CA ASP A 937 -14.47 38.15 -33.01
C ASP A 937 -15.16 36.79 -33.10
N MET A 938 -14.77 35.85 -32.23
CA MET A 938 -15.27 34.49 -32.25
C MET A 938 -15.27 33.85 -30.86
N LEU A 939 -16.37 33.18 -30.51
CA LEU A 939 -16.43 32.24 -29.39
C LEU A 939 -16.34 30.81 -29.93
N VAL A 940 -15.68 29.95 -29.16
CA VAL A 940 -15.51 28.54 -29.50
C VAL A 940 -15.97 27.71 -28.31
N PHE A 941 -16.98 26.88 -28.55
CA PHE A 941 -17.47 25.90 -27.58
C PHE A 941 -17.05 24.50 -28.01
N SER A 942 -16.36 23.76 -27.15
CA SER A 942 -15.94 22.38 -27.40
C SER A 942 -16.89 21.41 -26.72
N VAL A 943 -17.38 20.42 -27.46
CA VAL A 943 -18.28 19.36 -27.01
C VAL A 943 -17.79 17.99 -27.49
N ASN A 944 -18.19 16.93 -26.79
CA ASN A 944 -17.71 15.56 -27.06
C ASN A 944 -18.69 14.71 -27.87
N ALA A 945 -19.88 15.23 -28.18
CA ALA A 945 -20.92 14.48 -28.88
C ALA A 945 -21.77 15.38 -29.78
N ALA A 946 -22.21 14.83 -30.90
CA ALA A 946 -22.96 15.55 -31.93
C ALA A 946 -24.35 15.98 -31.46
N ASP A 947 -25.02 15.17 -30.63
CA ASP A 947 -26.31 15.49 -30.02
C ASP A 947 -26.19 16.70 -29.08
N VAL A 948 -25.09 16.80 -28.32
CA VAL A 948 -24.79 17.94 -27.47
C VAL A 948 -24.54 19.20 -28.31
N ALA A 949 -23.83 19.08 -29.44
CA ALA A 949 -23.61 20.18 -30.37
C ALA A 949 -24.93 20.70 -30.97
N LEU A 950 -25.85 19.81 -31.36
CA LEU A 950 -27.17 20.17 -31.91
C LEU A 950 -28.08 20.84 -30.87
N ARG A 951 -28.04 20.37 -29.61
CA ARG A 951 -28.73 21.02 -28.49
C ARG A 951 -28.17 22.42 -28.22
N LEU A 952 -26.84 22.56 -28.25
CA LEU A 952 -26.16 23.84 -28.12
C LEU A 952 -26.57 24.81 -29.25
N HIS A 953 -26.55 24.35 -30.50
CA HIS A 953 -27.02 25.14 -31.65
C HIS A 953 -28.44 25.66 -31.48
N THR A 954 -29.36 24.78 -31.05
CA THR A 954 -30.78 25.14 -30.83
C THR A 954 -30.91 26.25 -29.78
N LEU A 955 -30.14 26.17 -28.70
CA LEU A 955 -30.16 27.16 -27.63
C LEU A 955 -29.54 28.50 -28.10
N LEU A 956 -28.38 28.46 -28.75
CA LEU A 956 -27.74 29.66 -29.30
C LEU A 956 -28.67 30.38 -30.29
N LYS A 957 -29.37 29.63 -31.15
CA LYS A 957 -30.34 30.18 -32.09
C LYS A 957 -31.54 30.83 -31.38
N ALA A 958 -32.04 30.24 -30.29
CA ALA A 958 -33.11 30.83 -29.49
C ALA A 958 -32.69 32.16 -28.82
N GLU A 959 -31.39 32.33 -28.60
CA GLU A 959 -30.77 33.56 -28.07
C GLU A 959 -30.39 34.56 -29.17
N GLY A 960 -30.75 34.29 -30.43
CA GLY A 960 -30.44 35.15 -31.57
C GLY A 960 -28.99 35.07 -32.07
N LEU A 961 -28.21 34.08 -31.64
CA LEU A 961 -26.82 33.90 -32.04
C LEU A 961 -26.69 32.88 -33.18
N GLU A 962 -25.98 33.27 -34.23
CA GLU A 962 -25.59 32.35 -35.29
C GLU A 962 -24.41 31.47 -34.84
N SER A 963 -24.40 30.21 -35.31
CA SER A 963 -23.35 29.26 -34.95
C SER A 963 -23.09 28.24 -36.04
N TRP A 964 -21.85 27.76 -36.11
CA TRP A 964 -21.38 26.80 -37.10
C TRP A 964 -20.57 25.67 -36.47
N PRO A 965 -20.79 24.40 -36.88
CA PRO A 965 -20.04 23.27 -36.37
C PRO A 965 -18.73 23.06 -37.14
N LYS A 966 -17.73 22.53 -36.43
CA LYS A 966 -16.42 22.18 -36.98
C LYS A 966 -15.93 20.88 -36.34
N LEU A 967 -15.63 19.89 -37.17
CA LEU A 967 -14.89 18.70 -36.76
C LEU A 967 -13.47 19.10 -36.38
N THR A 968 -12.94 18.58 -35.28
CA THR A 968 -11.55 18.88 -34.87
C THR A 968 -10.53 17.90 -35.43
N GLY A 969 -10.98 16.84 -36.11
CA GLY A 969 -10.13 15.68 -36.46
C GLY A 969 -9.71 14.85 -35.23
N GLY A 970 -10.30 15.10 -34.06
CA GLY A 970 -10.11 14.32 -32.82
C GLY A 970 -11.46 13.90 -32.23
N ARG A 971 -11.48 13.52 -30.95
CA ARG A 971 -12.71 13.09 -30.25
C ARG A 971 -13.68 14.25 -29.91
N GLU A 972 -13.33 15.48 -30.27
CA GLU A 972 -14.09 16.69 -29.93
C GLU A 972 -14.68 17.36 -31.17
N LEU A 973 -15.76 18.12 -30.96
CA LEU A 973 -16.46 18.94 -31.92
C LEU A 973 -16.44 20.39 -31.43
N HIS A 974 -16.19 21.34 -32.32
CA HIS A 974 -16.25 22.76 -31.98
C HIS A 974 -17.52 23.39 -32.57
N VAL A 975 -18.21 24.18 -31.76
CA VAL A 975 -19.29 25.08 -32.19
C VAL A 975 -18.75 26.50 -32.15
N MET A 976 -18.60 27.10 -33.32
CA MET A 976 -18.05 28.43 -33.52
C MET A 976 -19.21 29.44 -33.53
N VAL A 977 -19.11 30.50 -32.75
CA VAL A 977 -20.12 31.57 -32.63
C VAL A 977 -19.44 32.90 -32.92
N PRO A 978 -19.61 33.48 -34.11
CA PRO A 978 -19.15 34.83 -34.40
C PRO A 978 -19.82 35.82 -33.47
N ILE A 979 -19.05 36.81 -33.04
CA ILE A 979 -19.53 37.90 -32.18
C ILE A 979 -19.08 39.23 -32.79
N GLU A 980 -19.88 40.28 -32.56
CA GLU A 980 -19.52 41.61 -33.02
C GLU A 980 -18.27 42.12 -32.27
N PRO A 981 -17.37 42.86 -32.95
CA PRO A 981 -16.10 43.34 -32.38
C PRO A 981 -16.28 44.55 -31.42
N ASP A 982 -17.48 44.83 -30.94
CA ASP A 982 -17.76 45.90 -29.99
C ASP A 982 -17.45 45.51 -28.54
N LEU A 983 -17.43 44.21 -28.22
CA LEU A 983 -17.08 43.69 -26.89
C LEU A 983 -15.56 43.70 -26.64
N ASN A 984 -15.12 44.27 -25.52
CA ASN A 984 -13.74 44.13 -25.07
C ASN A 984 -13.47 42.73 -24.47
N ALA A 985 -12.20 42.34 -24.30
CA ALA A 985 -11.82 41.03 -23.76
C ALA A 985 -12.54 40.63 -22.47
N GLN A 986 -12.69 41.55 -21.50
CA GLN A 986 -13.37 41.25 -20.23
C GLN A 986 -14.87 41.06 -20.41
N GLU A 987 -15.49 41.84 -21.28
CA GLU A 987 -16.91 41.72 -21.61
C GLU A 987 -17.21 40.43 -22.35
N ALA A 988 -16.38 40.05 -23.33
CA ALA A 988 -16.49 38.78 -24.04
C ALA A 988 -16.29 37.57 -23.12
N LEU A 989 -15.37 37.67 -22.16
CA LEU A 989 -15.19 36.64 -21.13
C LEU A 989 -16.42 36.52 -20.23
N ARG A 990 -16.94 37.64 -19.73
CA ARG A 990 -18.13 37.69 -18.87
C ARG A 990 -19.36 37.16 -19.59
N TYR A 991 -19.51 37.51 -20.87
CA TYR A 991 -20.55 36.99 -21.74
C TYR A 991 -20.45 35.48 -21.91
N SER A 992 -19.23 34.96 -22.16
CA SER A 992 -18.96 33.52 -22.28
C SER A 992 -19.25 32.77 -20.98
N GLU A 993 -18.91 33.35 -19.82
CA GLU A 993 -19.20 32.79 -18.49
C GLU A 993 -20.70 32.76 -18.19
N GLN A 994 -21.43 33.82 -18.53
CA GLN A 994 -22.88 33.89 -18.37
C GLN A 994 -23.60 32.92 -19.30
N LEU A 995 -23.12 32.79 -20.54
CA LEU A 995 -23.63 31.81 -21.50
C LEU A 995 -23.34 30.38 -21.00
N ALA A 996 -22.12 30.08 -20.56
CA ALA A 996 -21.76 28.78 -20.00
C ALA A 996 -22.57 28.41 -18.75
N SER A 997 -22.83 29.37 -17.85
CA SER A 997 -23.70 29.16 -16.68
C SER A 997 -25.14 28.78 -17.08
N ARG A 998 -25.67 29.39 -18.16
CA ARG A 998 -26.99 29.04 -18.71
C ARG A 998 -26.99 27.69 -19.41
N LEU A 999 -25.93 27.37 -20.15
CA LEU A 999 -25.73 26.06 -20.79
C LEU A 999 -25.69 24.93 -19.75
N ALA A 1000 -25.01 25.16 -18.61
CA ALA A 1000 -24.99 24.22 -17.48
C ALA A 1000 -26.40 24.02 -16.89
N LYS A 1001 -27.20 25.08 -16.74
CA LYS A 1001 -28.61 24.97 -16.30
C LYS A 1001 -29.49 24.20 -17.30
N ALA A 1002 -29.17 24.26 -18.60
CA ALA A 1002 -29.81 23.49 -19.66
C ALA A 1002 -29.25 22.06 -19.81
N ASN A 1003 -28.37 21.63 -18.89
CA ASN A 1003 -27.73 20.32 -18.87
C ASN A 1003 -26.94 20.04 -20.18
N ILE A 1004 -26.23 21.06 -20.67
CA ILE A 1004 -25.31 21.01 -21.81
C ILE A 1004 -23.89 21.16 -21.24
N ASP A 1005 -23.09 20.09 -21.35
CA ASP A 1005 -21.69 20.08 -20.93
C ASP A 1005 -20.79 20.51 -22.09
N CYS A 1006 -20.13 21.64 -21.95
CA CYS A 1006 -19.23 22.20 -22.96
C CYS A 1006 -18.11 23.03 -22.32
N ARG A 1007 -16.93 23.01 -22.94
CA ARG A 1007 -15.85 23.95 -22.61
C ARG A 1007 -15.92 25.16 -23.52
N TYR A 1008 -15.51 26.33 -23.04
CA TYR A 1008 -15.50 27.56 -23.82
C TYR A 1008 -14.14 28.26 -23.71
N ASN A 1009 -13.78 29.01 -24.75
CA ASN A 1009 -12.49 29.70 -24.83
C ASN A 1009 -12.56 31.14 -24.30
N ARG A 1010 -11.46 31.58 -23.69
CA ARG A 1010 -11.25 32.97 -23.23
C ARG A 1010 -10.66 33.83 -24.35
N PRO A 1011 -10.70 35.17 -24.27
CA PRO A 1011 -10.03 36.04 -25.24
C PRO A 1011 -8.55 35.68 -25.43
N GLY A 1012 -8.09 35.64 -26.68
CA GLY A 1012 -6.71 35.28 -27.03
C GLY A 1012 -6.39 33.79 -26.96
N ALA A 1013 -7.34 32.94 -26.56
CA ALA A 1013 -7.21 31.49 -26.59
C ALA A 1013 -7.19 31.00 -28.04
N THR A 1014 -6.44 29.91 -28.27
CA THR A 1014 -6.29 29.31 -29.59
C THR A 1014 -7.11 28.02 -29.68
N ALA A 1015 -7.65 27.74 -30.85
CA ALA A 1015 -8.32 26.49 -31.16
C ALA A 1015 -7.74 25.89 -32.44
N VAL A 1016 -7.78 24.56 -32.58
CA VAL A 1016 -7.44 23.86 -33.82
C VAL A 1016 -8.10 24.56 -35.00
N ALA A 1017 -7.30 24.98 -35.96
CA ALA A 1017 -7.76 25.85 -37.01
C ALA A 1017 -8.46 25.05 -38.13
N ALA A 1018 -9.41 25.69 -38.82
CA ALA A 1018 -10.09 25.04 -39.94
C ALA A 1018 -9.08 24.64 -41.01
N PHE A 1019 -9.27 23.45 -41.59
CA PHE A 1019 -8.39 22.79 -42.55
C PHE A 1019 -7.00 22.42 -42.00
N SER A 1020 -6.75 22.53 -40.68
CA SER A 1020 -5.49 22.05 -40.11
C SER A 1020 -5.48 20.52 -40.03
N PRO A 1021 -4.43 19.84 -40.53
CA PRO A 1021 -4.15 18.46 -40.15
C PRO A 1021 -3.95 18.35 -38.65
N ARG A 1022 -4.27 17.18 -38.10
CA ARG A 1022 -3.89 16.79 -36.75
C ARG A 1022 -2.64 15.93 -36.81
N ALA A 1023 -1.73 16.12 -35.84
CA ALA A 1023 -0.59 15.23 -35.63
C ALA A 1023 -1.02 13.88 -35.02
N LEU A 1024 -1.98 13.21 -35.66
CA LEU A 1024 -2.57 11.94 -35.27
C LEU A 1024 -2.45 10.94 -36.41
N ALA A 1025 -2.50 9.65 -36.09
CA ALA A 1025 -2.48 8.57 -37.08
C ALA A 1025 -3.59 8.77 -38.13
N GLY A 1026 -3.24 8.67 -39.41
CA GLY A 1026 -4.17 8.90 -40.53
C GLY A 1026 -4.36 10.36 -40.93
N PHE A 1027 -3.75 11.31 -40.20
CA PHE A 1027 -3.81 12.76 -40.47
C PHE A 1027 -5.24 13.28 -40.69
N PRO A 1028 -6.16 13.05 -39.74
CA PRO A 1028 -7.49 13.63 -39.82
C PRO A 1028 -7.37 15.16 -39.84
N ILE A 1029 -8.23 15.81 -40.61
CA ILE A 1029 -8.21 17.27 -40.75
C ILE A 1029 -9.37 17.86 -39.98
N ALA A 1030 -9.10 18.97 -39.30
CA ALA A 1030 -10.17 19.78 -38.76
C ALA A 1030 -10.92 20.43 -39.91
N ALA A 1031 -12.23 20.21 -40.00
CA ALA A 1031 -13.03 20.67 -41.12
C ALA A 1031 -14.28 21.37 -40.60
N PRO A 1032 -14.60 22.58 -41.08
CA PRO A 1032 -15.96 23.11 -40.94
C PRO A 1032 -16.93 22.07 -41.50
N VAL A 1033 -18.14 21.98 -40.96
CA VAL A 1033 -19.24 21.16 -41.49
C VAL A 1033 -20.54 21.95 -41.37
N ASP A 1034 -21.61 21.54 -42.05
CA ASP A 1034 -22.94 22.10 -41.81
C ASP A 1034 -23.72 21.29 -40.75
N TRP A 1035 -24.78 21.88 -40.21
CA TRP A 1035 -25.59 21.23 -39.17
C TRP A 1035 -26.32 19.97 -39.70
N ALA A 1036 -26.65 19.91 -40.99
CA ALA A 1036 -27.31 18.76 -41.60
C ALA A 1036 -26.35 17.57 -41.82
N GLU A 1037 -25.08 17.83 -42.10
CA GLU A 1037 -23.98 16.84 -42.14
C GLU A 1037 -23.77 16.24 -40.74
N LEU A 1038 -23.76 17.09 -39.70
CA LEU A 1038 -23.61 16.62 -38.32
C LEU A 1038 -24.81 15.77 -37.87
N GLN A 1039 -26.02 16.17 -38.27
CA GLN A 1039 -27.26 15.44 -37.97
C GLN A 1039 -27.37 14.09 -38.70
N ARG A 1040 -26.70 13.95 -39.86
CA ARG A 1040 -26.56 12.70 -40.61
C ARG A 1040 -25.50 11.74 -40.04
N GLY A 1041 -24.76 12.15 -39.00
CA GLY A 1041 -23.80 11.29 -38.30
C GLY A 1041 -22.45 11.17 -39.00
N ILE A 1042 -21.91 12.28 -39.53
CA ILE A 1042 -20.56 12.30 -40.10
C ILE A 1042 -19.51 11.85 -39.07
N ALA A 1043 -18.62 10.94 -39.47
CA ALA A 1043 -17.56 10.44 -38.60
C ALA A 1043 -16.54 11.55 -38.25
N PRO A 1044 -15.96 11.59 -37.04
CA PRO A 1044 -14.99 12.61 -36.65
C PRO A 1044 -13.71 12.65 -37.51
N ASP A 1045 -13.38 11.55 -38.16
CA ASP A 1045 -12.23 11.34 -39.06
C ASP A 1045 -12.64 11.23 -40.54
N ALA A 1046 -13.86 11.64 -40.89
CA ALA A 1046 -14.39 11.59 -42.25
C ALA A 1046 -13.53 12.34 -43.29
N PHE A 1047 -12.65 13.24 -42.84
CA PHE A 1047 -11.72 13.96 -43.68
C PHE A 1047 -10.28 13.76 -43.20
N THR A 1048 -9.37 13.53 -44.14
CA THR A 1048 -7.94 13.35 -43.88
C THR A 1048 -7.11 14.18 -44.85
N MET A 1049 -5.80 14.30 -44.64
CA MET A 1049 -4.91 14.96 -45.60
C MET A 1049 -4.98 14.33 -47.01
N LYS A 1050 -5.20 13.01 -47.09
CA LYS A 1050 -5.34 12.29 -48.37
C LYS A 1050 -6.72 12.47 -49.00
N GLN A 1051 -7.75 12.63 -48.18
CA GLN A 1051 -9.14 12.86 -48.60
C GLN A 1051 -9.68 14.14 -47.93
N PRO A 1052 -9.23 15.33 -48.39
CA PRO A 1052 -9.68 16.59 -47.82
C PRO A 1052 -11.11 16.92 -48.28
N ARG A 1053 -11.84 17.66 -47.43
CA ARG A 1053 -13.16 18.22 -47.77
C ARG A 1053 -13.04 19.07 -49.05
N GLY A 1054 -13.85 18.78 -50.08
CA GLY A 1054 -13.90 19.58 -51.31
C GLY A 1054 -13.39 18.94 -52.61
N LYS A 1055 -13.46 17.61 -52.79
CA LYS A 1055 -13.67 17.12 -54.17
C LYS A 1055 -15.04 17.63 -54.61
N ALA A 1056 -15.07 18.56 -55.56
CA ALA A 1056 -16.28 18.91 -56.26
C ALA A 1056 -16.72 17.68 -57.06
N GLU A 1057 -17.57 16.83 -56.48
CA GLU A 1057 -18.37 15.88 -57.25
C GLU A 1057 -19.42 16.68 -58.00
N THR A 1058 -19.04 17.11 -59.20
CA THR A 1058 -19.96 17.20 -60.33
C THR A 1058 -20.17 15.78 -60.83
N SER A 1059 -21.16 15.10 -60.27
CA SER A 1059 -21.86 14.01 -60.94
C SER A 1059 -23.33 14.07 -60.53
N ALA A 1060 -24.08 14.82 -61.33
CA ALA A 1060 -25.44 14.43 -61.67
C ALA A 1060 -25.39 13.23 -62.62
#